data_AF-A0A9D7CQC0-F1
#
_entry.id   AF-A0A9D7CQC0-F1
#
_cell.length_a   1.000
_cell.length_b   1.000
_cell.length_c   1.000
_cell.angle_alpha   90.00
_cell.angle_beta   90.00
_cell.angle_gamma   90.00
#
_symmetry.space_group_name_H-M   'P 1'
#
loop_
_entity.id
_entity.type
_entity.pdbx_description
1 polymer ?
#
loop_
_entity_poly.entity_id
_entity_poly.type
_entity_poly.pdbx_seq_one_letter_code
_entity_poly.pdbx_strand_id
1 'polypeptide(L)'
;MSRPRVLLLWPGSDGAASGNFGVPQLVGLGTYLEAETRAEVTLVDLSCERAFGKVDLPKLFEGADGNGYDVVGFSCYSSFDYLPLCALAELARVKLPSAILVAGGYHVSARPDDFVFDGSPFDVAVVGEGERPLAKVVRSAAGGAPLRGVVLGPDPILSLDELPESNWSLLSRYQPIARRVASQVEVYLSRGCPFDCAFCMEKAKREVSWRGFSVDRAIQELRNLHAFLNPGGGPGGDWTVYFADALFGMPKAWRRAFLQRLASEGFPVLKHWLLIRVDMVDEEDMRLFADANCSPGFGLESGDPDMLATIRKAGRLHDYLERMLEISEVSRRFGVPWGANVIVGHPGETEETLRRSAAYMRKLFLEPESTMGFLSVDPYRFYPGSPIDDERQEYAARFGTRIHRPEWWKDGDQAFLSEWVDPSRELSYRRRDELMTEEFAPILRELPARFALQGPARPYFLRALEGQVEQFSDSVRLAYADRYYAWQKYTGQSRAAQRELEGDAAAAALCQRERERSLSDVASRATVSSDVRAALVETPRELHAPLDALRASTRDVAIALDGSGAATVSAMHAYARTYELAQIRAGARVLDLGAGTGYGTALLARLVGPTGLVRGVELDPALVARGAPLLRAFANASLIAGDAFLEASWQVDRGRARARWDAVVVGFAVAEIPPEFFEWMGDATLVIPRGPRGAQRLVVARRVRARGQGLEGAAAPIRIEEHDRVEYVLARREVPEPAPARTEADAEAAHVVAPPGKVRLPVVRAPRP
;
A
#
# COMPACT_ATOMS: atom_id res chain seq x y z
N MET A 1 9.75 -27.52 -40.49
CA MET A 1 9.04 -27.41 -39.19
C MET A 1 8.77 -25.95 -38.95
N SER A 2 7.59 -25.59 -38.44
CA SER A 2 7.31 -24.22 -38.00
C SER A 2 8.29 -23.80 -36.90
N ARG A 3 8.64 -22.51 -36.85
CA ARG A 3 9.48 -21.99 -35.75
C ARG A 3 8.69 -22.05 -34.45
N PRO A 4 9.28 -22.51 -33.33
CA PRO A 4 8.62 -22.45 -32.03
C PRO A 4 8.25 -21.02 -31.69
N ARG A 5 7.06 -20.80 -31.15
CA ARG A 5 6.54 -19.49 -30.76
C ARG A 5 6.61 -19.32 -29.26
N VAL A 6 7.29 -18.28 -28.80
CA VAL A 6 7.54 -18.05 -27.37
C VAL A 6 6.96 -16.70 -26.97
N LEU A 7 6.14 -16.68 -25.93
CA LEU A 7 5.70 -15.46 -25.25
C LEU A 7 6.54 -15.27 -23.99
N LEU A 8 7.23 -14.14 -23.86
CA LEU A 8 7.86 -13.69 -22.62
C LEU A 8 7.04 -12.58 -22.00
N LEU A 9 6.61 -12.76 -20.75
CA LEU A 9 5.64 -11.91 -20.10
C LEU A 9 6.23 -11.30 -18.82
N TRP A 10 6.18 -9.96 -18.76
CA TRP A 10 6.30 -9.20 -17.52
C TRP A 10 4.89 -8.90 -16.98
N PRO A 11 4.56 -9.35 -15.75
CA PRO A 11 3.20 -9.22 -15.18
C PRO A 11 2.81 -7.77 -14.89
N GLY A 12 3.78 -6.86 -14.86
CA GLY A 12 3.64 -5.50 -14.36
C GLY A 12 3.68 -5.45 -12.84
N SER A 13 4.08 -4.31 -12.29
CA SER A 13 4.02 -4.03 -10.86
C SER A 13 2.63 -3.49 -10.46
N ASP A 14 2.14 -3.83 -9.27
CA ASP A 14 0.98 -3.18 -8.67
C ASP A 14 1.35 -1.77 -8.18
N GLY A 15 0.96 -0.76 -8.96
CA GLY A 15 1.25 0.65 -8.70
C GLY A 15 1.34 1.44 -10.02
N ALA A 16 1.48 2.77 -9.94
CA ALA A 16 2.03 3.51 -11.08
C ALA A 16 3.32 2.77 -11.49
N ALA A 17 3.52 2.55 -12.79
CA ALA A 17 4.66 1.81 -13.35
C ALA A 17 5.92 2.07 -12.52
N SER A 18 6.79 1.08 -12.35
CA SER A 18 8.08 1.14 -11.65
C SER A 18 9.00 2.33 -12.03
N GLY A 19 8.52 3.27 -12.85
CA GLY A 19 9.22 4.41 -13.38
C GLY A 19 10.09 4.04 -14.57
N ASN A 20 10.20 2.73 -14.84
CA ASN A 20 11.29 2.11 -15.57
C ASN A 20 10.74 1.35 -16.78
N PHE A 21 11.34 1.63 -17.93
CA PHE A 21 11.09 0.95 -19.18
C PHE A 21 12.25 -0.01 -19.49
N GLY A 22 11.98 -1.06 -20.26
CA GLY A 22 13.02 -1.84 -20.94
C GLY A 22 13.14 -3.29 -20.50
N VAL A 23 12.70 -3.66 -19.29
CA VAL A 23 12.72 -5.06 -18.78
C VAL A 23 13.93 -5.86 -19.27
N PRO A 24 15.18 -5.40 -19.02
CA PRO A 24 16.37 -5.89 -19.71
C PRO A 24 16.61 -7.39 -19.53
N GLN A 25 16.11 -7.99 -18.45
CA GLN A 25 16.09 -9.44 -18.25
C GLN A 25 15.32 -10.18 -19.36
N LEU A 26 14.17 -9.67 -19.79
CA LEU A 26 13.36 -10.29 -20.84
C LEU A 26 13.92 -10.00 -22.24
N VAL A 27 14.50 -8.81 -22.45
CA VAL A 27 15.21 -8.50 -23.71
C VAL A 27 16.39 -9.44 -23.90
N GLY A 28 17.20 -9.64 -22.86
CA GLY A 28 18.34 -10.58 -22.89
C GLY A 28 17.90 -12.02 -23.15
N LEU A 29 16.87 -12.50 -22.44
CA LEU A 29 16.31 -13.85 -22.65
C LEU A 29 15.77 -14.02 -24.07
N GLY A 30 14.96 -13.08 -24.57
CA GLY A 30 14.40 -13.15 -25.91
C GLY A 30 15.48 -13.16 -26.99
N THR A 31 16.47 -12.29 -26.87
CA THR A 31 17.63 -12.23 -27.77
C THR A 31 18.37 -13.57 -27.82
N TYR A 32 18.66 -14.15 -26.65
CA TYR A 32 19.33 -15.44 -26.55
C TYR A 32 18.51 -16.56 -27.21
N LEU A 33 17.19 -16.60 -26.98
CA LEU A 33 16.31 -17.60 -27.59
C LEU A 33 16.26 -17.49 -29.12
N GLU A 34 16.13 -16.28 -29.67
CA GLU A 34 16.14 -16.07 -31.12
C GLU A 34 17.44 -16.59 -31.75
N ALA A 35 18.59 -16.30 -31.13
CA ALA A 35 19.90 -16.75 -31.58
C ALA A 35 20.08 -18.27 -31.50
N GLU A 36 19.73 -18.88 -30.36
CA GLU A 36 20.08 -20.27 -30.02
C GLU A 36 19.05 -21.32 -30.45
N THR A 37 17.82 -20.89 -30.72
CA THR A 37 16.71 -21.81 -31.02
C THR A 37 15.95 -21.45 -32.30
N ARG A 38 16.19 -20.26 -32.88
CA ARG A 38 15.42 -19.71 -34.01
C ARG A 38 13.93 -19.59 -33.73
N ALA A 39 13.55 -19.52 -32.46
CA ALA A 39 12.18 -19.27 -32.04
C ALA A 39 11.73 -17.87 -32.48
N GLU A 40 10.42 -17.73 -32.70
CA GLU A 40 9.76 -16.43 -32.81
C GLU A 40 9.39 -15.97 -31.39
N VAL A 41 10.02 -14.90 -30.91
CA VAL A 41 9.80 -14.39 -29.55
C VAL A 41 8.90 -13.16 -29.59
N THR A 42 7.81 -13.21 -28.82
CA THR A 42 7.01 -12.05 -28.48
C THR A 42 7.28 -11.66 -27.03
N LEU A 43 7.62 -10.40 -26.78
CA LEU A 43 7.77 -9.86 -25.43
C LEU A 43 6.59 -8.95 -25.12
N VAL A 44 5.90 -9.22 -24.00
CA VAL A 44 4.81 -8.38 -23.51
C VAL A 44 5.13 -7.83 -22.13
N ASP A 45 5.06 -6.51 -22.03
CA ASP A 45 5.13 -5.78 -20.78
C ASP A 45 3.75 -5.25 -20.41
N LEU A 46 3.10 -5.87 -19.41
CA LEU A 46 1.75 -5.48 -18.99
C LEU A 46 1.70 -4.09 -18.34
N SER A 47 2.81 -3.57 -17.80
CA SER A 47 2.87 -2.17 -17.36
C SER A 47 2.74 -1.22 -18.55
N CYS A 48 3.36 -1.55 -19.69
CA CYS A 48 3.24 -0.79 -20.93
C CYS A 48 1.87 -0.98 -21.60
N GLU A 49 1.32 -2.21 -21.63
CA GLU A 49 0.02 -2.49 -22.27
C GLU A 49 -1.13 -1.68 -21.64
N ARG A 50 -1.10 -1.50 -20.30
CA ARG A 50 -2.10 -0.69 -19.59
C ARG A 50 -2.17 0.77 -20.07
N ALA A 51 -1.09 1.30 -20.63
CA ALA A 51 -1.04 2.67 -21.15
C ALA A 51 -1.72 2.83 -22.52
N PHE A 52 -2.00 1.73 -23.23
CA PHE A 52 -2.86 1.75 -24.42
C PHE A 52 -4.35 1.69 -24.06
N GLY A 53 -4.70 1.32 -22.83
CA GLY A 53 -6.08 1.24 -22.34
C GLY A 53 -6.33 -0.04 -21.55
N LYS A 54 -7.61 -0.45 -21.48
CA LYS A 54 -7.99 -1.71 -20.84
C LYS A 54 -7.37 -2.90 -21.58
N VAL A 55 -6.60 -3.70 -20.86
CA VAL A 55 -5.94 -4.90 -21.40
C VAL A 55 -6.95 -6.06 -21.47
N ASP A 56 -7.07 -6.67 -22.65
CA ASP A 56 -7.85 -7.89 -22.88
C ASP A 56 -6.93 -9.11 -22.65
N LEU A 57 -6.80 -9.53 -21.39
CA LEU A 57 -5.87 -10.60 -20.99
C LEU A 57 -6.09 -11.92 -21.75
N PRO A 58 -7.33 -12.37 -22.05
CA PRO A 58 -7.53 -13.53 -22.92
C PRO A 58 -6.86 -13.44 -24.29
N LYS A 59 -6.92 -12.29 -24.96
CA LYS A 59 -6.35 -12.09 -26.31
C LYS A 59 -4.84 -12.12 -26.33
N LEU A 60 -4.20 -11.83 -25.20
CA LEU A 60 -2.75 -11.91 -25.06
C LEU A 60 -2.21 -13.29 -25.47
N PHE A 61 -2.96 -14.35 -25.15
CA PHE A 61 -2.57 -15.73 -25.40
C PHE A 61 -2.95 -16.25 -26.79
N GLU A 62 -3.73 -15.49 -27.57
CA GLU A 62 -4.11 -15.87 -28.94
C GLU A 62 -2.98 -15.63 -29.95
N GLY A 63 -2.03 -14.74 -29.62
CA GLY A 63 -1.00 -14.26 -30.54
C GLY A 63 -1.56 -13.32 -31.61
N ALA A 64 -0.69 -12.53 -32.25
CA ALA A 64 -1.12 -11.50 -33.21
C ALA A 64 -1.81 -12.05 -34.47
N ASP A 65 -1.54 -13.30 -34.81
CA ASP A 65 -2.05 -14.03 -35.97
C ASP A 65 -3.07 -15.13 -35.59
N GLY A 66 -3.42 -15.26 -34.32
CA GLY A 66 -4.34 -16.28 -33.81
C GLY A 66 -3.75 -17.68 -33.62
N ASN A 67 -2.46 -17.89 -33.88
CA ASN A 67 -1.83 -19.21 -33.80
C ASN A 67 -1.26 -19.56 -32.39
N GLY A 68 -1.46 -18.70 -31.38
CA GLY A 68 -1.04 -18.95 -30.00
C GLY A 68 0.48 -19.09 -29.79
N TYR A 69 0.88 -19.75 -28.69
CA TYR A 69 2.29 -19.94 -28.31
C TYR A 69 2.57 -21.38 -27.90
N ASP A 70 3.79 -21.85 -28.17
CA ASP A 70 4.28 -23.17 -27.75
C ASP A 70 4.87 -23.12 -26.33
N VAL A 71 5.48 -22.00 -25.97
CA VAL A 71 6.08 -21.75 -24.65
C VAL A 71 5.66 -20.37 -24.16
N VAL A 72 5.29 -20.26 -22.89
CA VAL A 72 5.03 -18.97 -22.23
C VAL A 72 5.94 -18.86 -21.00
N GLY A 73 6.86 -17.91 -21.02
CA GLY A 73 7.74 -17.56 -19.91
C GLY A 73 7.19 -16.39 -19.10
N PHE A 74 7.03 -16.58 -17.80
CA PHE A 74 6.58 -15.59 -16.84
C PHE A 74 7.74 -15.14 -15.96
N SER A 75 8.02 -13.83 -15.96
CA SER A 75 9.05 -13.24 -15.10
C SER A 75 8.49 -12.87 -13.73
N CYS A 76 8.79 -13.66 -12.71
CA CYS A 76 8.54 -13.38 -11.30
C CYS A 76 9.77 -12.73 -10.68
N TYR A 77 9.93 -11.43 -10.88
CA TYR A 77 11.12 -10.72 -10.42
C TYR A 77 11.16 -10.61 -8.91
N SER A 78 10.03 -10.36 -8.26
CA SER A 78 9.93 -10.32 -6.80
C SER A 78 8.73 -11.13 -6.33
N SER A 79 8.65 -11.32 -5.01
CA SER A 79 7.55 -12.05 -4.40
C SER A 79 6.20 -11.31 -4.51
N PHE A 80 6.21 -10.01 -4.84
CA PHE A 80 4.99 -9.27 -5.18
C PHE A 80 4.34 -9.77 -6.48
N ASP A 81 5.14 -10.34 -7.39
CA ASP A 81 4.64 -10.76 -8.69
C ASP A 81 3.89 -12.10 -8.60
N TYR A 82 4.00 -12.82 -7.48
CA TYR A 82 3.52 -14.20 -7.33
C TYR A 82 2.02 -14.37 -7.64
N LEU A 83 1.13 -13.66 -6.94
CA LEU A 83 -0.32 -13.80 -7.16
C LEU A 83 -0.77 -13.36 -8.56
N PRO A 84 -0.33 -12.20 -9.09
CA PRO A 84 -0.61 -11.84 -10.48
C PRO A 84 -0.14 -12.92 -11.47
N LEU A 85 1.04 -13.51 -11.27
CA LEU A 85 1.54 -14.60 -12.10
C LEU A 85 0.65 -15.85 -12.03
N CYS A 86 0.25 -16.28 -10.84
CA CYS A 86 -0.63 -17.44 -10.68
C CYS A 86 -1.92 -17.25 -11.48
N ALA A 87 -2.56 -16.07 -11.36
CA ALA A 87 -3.78 -15.76 -12.11
C ALA A 87 -3.56 -15.74 -13.63
N LEU A 88 -2.44 -15.19 -14.10
CA LEU A 88 -2.09 -15.18 -15.53
C LEU A 88 -1.79 -16.58 -16.05
N ALA A 89 -1.11 -17.42 -15.26
CA ALA A 89 -0.78 -18.79 -15.63
C ALA A 89 -2.01 -19.70 -15.68
N GLU A 90 -2.96 -19.55 -14.76
CA GLU A 90 -4.26 -20.22 -14.82
C GLU A 90 -5.02 -19.87 -16.11
N LEU A 91 -5.08 -18.58 -16.45
CA LEU A 91 -5.69 -18.12 -17.70
C LEU A 91 -4.96 -18.66 -18.93
N ALA A 92 -3.61 -18.63 -18.92
CA ALA A 92 -2.79 -19.18 -19.99
C ALA A 92 -3.03 -20.68 -20.16
N ARG A 93 -3.17 -21.46 -19.08
CA ARG A 93 -3.45 -22.90 -19.13
C ARG A 93 -4.79 -23.20 -19.80
N VAL A 94 -5.82 -22.37 -19.55
CA VAL A 94 -7.13 -22.51 -20.20
C VAL A 94 -7.04 -22.19 -21.69
N LYS A 95 -6.27 -21.17 -22.08
CA LYS A 95 -6.17 -20.71 -23.48
C LYS A 95 -5.19 -21.51 -24.33
N LEU A 96 -4.14 -22.01 -23.71
CA LEU A 96 -3.03 -22.71 -24.35
C LEU A 96 -2.77 -24.03 -23.60
N PRO A 97 -3.70 -25.00 -23.65
CA PRO A 97 -3.61 -26.23 -22.87
C PRO A 97 -2.36 -27.06 -23.18
N SER A 98 -1.84 -26.97 -24.42
CA SER A 98 -0.64 -27.67 -24.87
C SER A 98 0.66 -26.91 -24.62
N ALA A 99 0.63 -25.60 -24.35
CA ALA A 99 1.85 -24.82 -24.16
C ALA A 99 2.60 -25.26 -22.90
N ILE A 100 3.93 -25.07 -22.92
CA ILE A 100 4.78 -25.19 -21.74
C ILE A 100 4.80 -23.83 -21.03
N LEU A 101 4.29 -23.77 -19.80
CA LEU A 101 4.26 -22.59 -18.96
C LEU A 101 5.46 -22.60 -18.01
N VAL A 102 6.31 -21.59 -18.11
CA VAL A 102 7.60 -21.52 -17.42
C VAL A 102 7.59 -20.30 -16.49
N ALA A 103 7.92 -20.47 -15.21
CA ALA A 103 8.19 -19.36 -14.31
C ALA A 103 9.71 -19.20 -14.09
N GLY A 104 10.20 -17.96 -14.00
CA GLY A 104 11.60 -17.68 -13.62
C GLY A 104 11.75 -16.32 -12.93
N GLY A 105 12.88 -16.11 -12.24
CA GLY A 105 13.19 -14.86 -11.52
C GLY A 105 13.60 -15.09 -10.06
N TYR A 106 13.72 -14.03 -9.25
CA TYR A 106 14.26 -14.16 -7.88
C TYR A 106 13.33 -14.99 -6.98
N HIS A 107 12.01 -14.77 -7.04
CA HIS A 107 11.08 -15.52 -6.20
C HIS A 107 11.05 -17.01 -6.57
N VAL A 108 11.06 -17.33 -7.87
CA VAL A 108 11.14 -18.71 -8.36
C VAL A 108 12.44 -19.38 -7.93
N SER A 109 13.55 -18.65 -7.92
CA SER A 109 14.84 -19.15 -7.44
C SER A 109 14.81 -19.41 -5.93
N ALA A 110 14.13 -18.55 -5.15
CA ALA A 110 13.98 -18.69 -3.72
C ALA A 110 12.99 -19.78 -3.29
N ARG A 111 11.94 -20.02 -4.10
CA ARG A 111 10.80 -20.89 -3.81
C ARG A 111 10.30 -21.61 -5.07
N PRO A 112 11.10 -22.51 -5.67
CA PRO A 112 10.66 -23.25 -6.86
C PRO A 112 9.41 -24.11 -6.60
N ASP A 113 9.23 -24.59 -5.37
CA ASP A 113 8.08 -25.41 -4.95
C ASP A 113 6.76 -24.64 -4.93
N ASP A 114 6.79 -23.31 -4.90
CA ASP A 114 5.59 -22.49 -5.06
C ASP A 114 5.09 -22.49 -6.53
N PHE A 115 5.89 -22.99 -7.48
CA PHE A 115 5.56 -23.03 -8.90
C PHE A 115 5.43 -24.44 -9.46
N VAL A 116 6.16 -25.42 -8.92
CA VAL A 116 6.10 -26.81 -9.41
C VAL A 116 5.56 -27.71 -8.31
N PHE A 117 4.28 -28.06 -8.42
CA PHE A 117 3.56 -28.94 -7.50
C PHE A 117 2.37 -29.61 -8.21
N ASP A 118 1.74 -30.58 -7.55
CA ASP A 118 0.56 -31.28 -8.08
C ASP A 118 -0.62 -30.32 -8.31
N GLY A 119 -1.00 -30.15 -9.57
CA GLY A 119 -2.08 -29.23 -9.97
C GLY A 119 -1.62 -27.80 -10.22
N SER A 120 -0.31 -27.53 -10.23
CA SER A 120 0.22 -26.24 -10.66
C SER A 120 -0.16 -25.93 -12.11
N PRO A 121 -0.52 -24.67 -12.44
CA PRO A 121 -0.66 -24.27 -13.84
C PRO A 121 0.69 -24.29 -14.58
N PHE A 122 1.81 -24.10 -13.85
CA PHE A 122 3.15 -24.08 -14.43
C PHE A 122 3.71 -25.49 -14.65
N ASP A 123 4.51 -25.63 -15.71
CA ASP A 123 5.18 -26.87 -16.08
C ASP A 123 6.65 -26.88 -15.66
N VAL A 124 7.29 -25.72 -15.64
CA VAL A 124 8.72 -25.58 -15.39
C VAL A 124 8.97 -24.38 -14.49
N ALA A 125 9.78 -24.58 -13.45
CA ALA A 125 10.40 -23.49 -12.69
C ALA A 125 11.88 -23.39 -13.10
N VAL A 126 12.35 -22.18 -13.41
CA VAL A 126 13.74 -21.91 -13.73
C VAL A 126 14.37 -21.12 -12.59
N VAL A 127 15.36 -21.72 -11.94
CA VAL A 127 16.15 -21.10 -10.86
C VAL A 127 17.47 -20.55 -11.39
N GLY A 128 17.90 -19.42 -10.85
CA GLY A 128 19.12 -18.74 -11.30
C GLY A 128 18.94 -18.01 -12.64
N GLU A 129 19.83 -18.27 -13.58
CA GLU A 129 19.81 -17.64 -14.91
C GLU A 129 18.98 -18.44 -15.92
N GLY A 130 18.25 -17.73 -16.78
CA GLY A 130 17.18 -18.32 -17.57
C GLY A 130 17.56 -18.71 -19.00
N GLU A 131 18.65 -18.19 -19.53
CA GLU A 131 19.03 -18.30 -20.94
C GLU A 131 19.11 -19.76 -21.41
N ARG A 132 20.03 -20.54 -20.82
CA ARG A 132 20.24 -21.95 -21.17
C ARG A 132 19.06 -22.85 -20.79
N PRO A 133 18.47 -22.75 -19.57
CA PRO A 133 17.28 -23.52 -19.22
C PRO A 133 16.10 -23.27 -20.16
N LEU A 134 15.83 -22.02 -20.54
CA LEU A 134 14.70 -21.69 -21.40
C LEU A 134 14.93 -22.16 -22.84
N ALA A 135 16.16 -22.10 -23.35
CA ALA A 135 16.50 -22.70 -24.64
C ALA A 135 16.27 -24.23 -24.63
N LYS A 136 16.55 -24.92 -23.52
CA LYS A 136 16.24 -26.35 -23.34
C LYS A 136 14.72 -26.60 -23.39
N VAL A 137 13.91 -25.75 -22.75
CA VAL A 137 12.44 -25.85 -22.80
C VAL A 137 11.93 -25.67 -24.24
N VAL A 138 12.40 -24.65 -24.96
CA VAL A 138 11.99 -24.39 -26.35
C VAL A 138 12.36 -25.57 -27.27
N ARG A 139 13.57 -26.12 -27.14
CA ARG A 139 14.00 -27.31 -27.91
C ARG A 139 13.16 -28.54 -27.57
N SER A 140 12.75 -28.71 -26.31
CA SER A 140 11.88 -29.79 -25.86
C SER A 140 10.46 -29.68 -26.44
N ALA A 141 9.89 -28.46 -26.49
CA ALA A 141 8.62 -28.19 -27.16
C ALA A 141 8.70 -28.52 -28.65
N ALA A 142 9.74 -28.03 -29.33
CA ALA A 142 9.96 -28.26 -30.76
C ALA A 142 10.17 -29.74 -31.12
N GLY A 143 10.80 -30.51 -30.22
CA GLY A 143 11.06 -31.94 -30.38
C GLY A 143 9.87 -32.86 -30.08
N GLY A 144 8.74 -32.32 -29.63
CA GLY A 144 7.54 -33.12 -29.30
C GLY A 144 7.62 -33.88 -27.96
N ALA A 145 8.60 -33.55 -27.11
CA ALA A 145 8.78 -34.14 -25.79
C ALA A 145 8.79 -33.04 -24.71
N PRO A 146 7.64 -32.37 -24.46
CA PRO A 146 7.57 -31.19 -23.61
C PRO A 146 7.91 -31.52 -22.15
N LEU A 147 8.78 -30.72 -21.55
CA LEU A 147 9.09 -30.77 -20.13
C LEU A 147 7.87 -30.37 -19.30
N ARG A 148 7.58 -31.13 -18.24
CA ARG A 148 6.44 -30.94 -17.32
C ARG A 148 6.83 -31.33 -15.90
N GLY A 149 6.44 -30.53 -14.92
CA GLY A 149 6.68 -30.78 -13.50
C GLY A 149 8.16 -30.78 -13.10
N VAL A 150 8.99 -29.94 -13.72
CA VAL A 150 10.45 -29.95 -13.48
C VAL A 150 10.99 -28.59 -13.04
N VAL A 151 12.00 -28.62 -12.18
CA VAL A 151 12.84 -27.47 -11.86
C VAL A 151 14.12 -27.56 -12.71
N LEU A 152 14.49 -26.47 -13.38
CA LEU A 152 15.71 -26.36 -14.18
C LEU A 152 16.65 -25.30 -13.62
N GLY A 153 17.95 -25.53 -13.77
CA GLY A 153 18.99 -24.67 -13.23
C GLY A 153 19.41 -25.08 -11.80
N PRO A 154 20.34 -24.34 -11.20
CA PRO A 154 21.06 -23.21 -11.79
C PRO A 154 22.00 -23.60 -12.93
N ASP A 155 22.11 -22.76 -13.97
CA ASP A 155 23.06 -22.92 -15.10
C ASP A 155 23.61 -21.53 -15.50
N PRO A 156 24.59 -20.99 -14.73
CA PRO A 156 25.03 -19.61 -14.89
C PRO A 156 25.89 -19.40 -16.14
N ILE A 157 25.70 -18.26 -16.79
CA ILE A 157 26.59 -17.73 -17.81
C ILE A 157 27.86 -17.22 -17.14
N LEU A 158 29.01 -17.82 -17.47
CA LEU A 158 30.30 -17.51 -16.85
C LEU A 158 30.93 -16.25 -17.46
N SER A 159 30.85 -16.10 -18.78
CA SER A 159 31.30 -14.92 -19.51
C SER A 159 30.11 -14.23 -20.17
N LEU A 160 29.80 -13.00 -19.75
CA LEU A 160 28.67 -12.27 -20.34
C LEU A 160 28.91 -11.93 -21.81
N ASP A 161 30.17 -11.79 -22.24
CA ASP A 161 30.53 -11.52 -23.64
C ASP A 161 30.14 -12.68 -24.60
N GLU A 162 29.81 -13.87 -24.08
CA GLU A 162 29.25 -14.97 -24.89
C GLU A 162 27.78 -14.75 -25.27
N LEU A 163 27.10 -13.81 -24.62
CA LEU A 163 25.71 -13.48 -24.92
C LEU A 163 25.60 -12.60 -26.17
N PRO A 164 24.59 -12.85 -27.02
CA PRO A 164 24.31 -11.98 -28.16
C PRO A 164 24.00 -10.54 -27.73
N GLU A 165 24.24 -9.59 -28.62
CA GLU A 165 23.86 -8.18 -28.42
C GLU A 165 22.35 -8.01 -28.25
N SER A 166 21.93 -7.24 -27.24
CA SER A 166 20.51 -7.11 -26.91
C SER A 166 19.69 -6.61 -28.09
N ASN A 167 18.69 -7.41 -28.48
CA ASN A 167 17.74 -7.08 -29.51
C ASN A 167 16.58 -6.22 -28.95
N TRP A 168 16.81 -4.92 -28.85
CA TRP A 168 15.79 -3.96 -28.38
C TRP A 168 14.56 -3.87 -29.29
N SER A 169 14.62 -4.38 -30.53
CA SER A 169 13.47 -4.37 -31.43
C SER A 169 12.28 -5.21 -30.91
N LEU A 170 12.53 -6.14 -29.99
CA LEU A 170 11.49 -6.87 -29.24
C LEU A 170 10.52 -5.94 -28.50
N LEU A 171 10.91 -4.69 -28.21
CA LEU A 171 10.10 -3.68 -27.55
C LEU A 171 9.62 -2.55 -28.49
N SER A 172 9.79 -2.69 -29.82
CA SER A 172 9.46 -1.62 -30.78
C SER A 172 8.01 -1.14 -30.70
N ARG A 173 7.09 -2.04 -30.32
CA ARG A 173 5.67 -1.71 -30.09
C ARG A 173 5.48 -0.64 -29.01
N TYR A 174 6.33 -0.65 -27.98
CA TYR A 174 6.21 0.23 -26.83
C TYR A 174 7.01 1.53 -26.97
N GLN A 175 7.96 1.57 -27.91
CA GLN A 175 8.81 2.74 -28.17
C GLN A 175 8.00 4.06 -28.30
N PRO A 176 6.86 4.14 -29.03
CA PRO A 176 6.10 5.39 -29.16
C PRO A 176 5.41 5.86 -27.87
N ILE A 177 5.31 4.99 -26.86
CA ILE A 177 4.62 5.26 -25.60
C ILE A 177 5.55 5.26 -24.40
N ALA A 178 6.81 4.85 -24.58
CA ALA A 178 7.77 4.62 -23.52
C ALA A 178 7.91 5.82 -22.57
N ARG A 179 7.91 7.06 -23.10
CA ARG A 179 7.97 8.29 -22.29
C ARG A 179 6.68 8.65 -21.54
N ARG A 180 5.54 8.10 -21.95
CA ARG A 180 4.27 8.27 -21.23
C ARG A 180 4.17 7.35 -20.01
N VAL A 181 4.92 6.25 -20.02
CA VAL A 181 4.88 5.22 -18.97
C VAL A 181 6.07 5.27 -18.03
N ALA A 182 7.22 5.77 -18.50
CA ALA A 182 8.46 5.73 -17.76
C ALA A 182 9.32 6.97 -18.01
N SER A 183 10.05 7.36 -16.96
CA SER A 183 11.07 8.41 -17.05
C SER A 183 12.48 7.82 -17.14
N GLN A 184 12.65 6.57 -16.70
CA GLN A 184 13.90 5.83 -16.73
C GLN A 184 13.83 4.63 -17.68
N VAL A 185 14.98 4.19 -18.15
CA VAL A 185 15.15 2.96 -18.94
C VAL A 185 16.29 2.13 -18.38
N GLU A 186 16.10 0.83 -18.27
CA GLU A 186 17.03 -0.08 -17.61
C GLU A 186 17.91 -0.84 -18.60
N VAL A 187 19.17 -1.08 -18.20
CA VAL A 187 20.11 -1.95 -18.92
C VAL A 187 21.01 -2.68 -17.91
N TYR A 188 21.36 -3.93 -18.21
CA TYR A 188 22.38 -4.66 -17.44
C TYR A 188 23.73 -4.54 -18.11
N LEU A 189 24.75 -4.20 -17.34
CA LEU A 189 26.15 -4.21 -17.74
C LEU A 189 26.96 -5.26 -16.96
N SER A 190 26.42 -5.73 -15.83
CA SER A 190 26.97 -6.80 -15.01
C SER A 190 25.89 -7.60 -14.28
N ARG A 191 26.28 -8.75 -13.72
CA ARG A 191 25.42 -9.67 -12.97
C ARG A 191 26.14 -10.22 -11.73
N GLY A 192 25.40 -10.40 -10.65
CA GLY A 192 25.92 -10.89 -9.38
C GLY A 192 26.37 -9.77 -8.44
N CYS A 193 26.42 -10.07 -7.14
CA CYS A 193 27.03 -9.24 -6.11
C CYS A 193 27.82 -10.13 -5.12
N PRO A 194 29.08 -9.86 -4.75
CA PRO A 194 29.85 -10.70 -3.81
C PRO A 194 29.36 -10.61 -2.35
N PHE A 195 28.52 -9.63 -2.00
CA PHE A 195 28.16 -9.33 -0.62
C PHE A 195 26.98 -10.16 -0.11
N ASP A 196 26.91 -10.40 1.19
CA ASP A 196 25.92 -11.28 1.82
C ASP A 196 25.00 -10.51 2.79
N CYS A 197 24.49 -9.36 2.34
CA CYS A 197 23.60 -8.53 3.14
C CYS A 197 22.35 -9.34 3.54
N ALA A 198 21.99 -9.31 4.82
CA ALA A 198 20.99 -10.20 5.43
C ALA A 198 19.61 -10.14 4.78
N PHE A 199 19.23 -8.98 4.22
CA PHE A 199 17.92 -8.72 3.63
C PHE A 199 17.84 -8.98 2.11
N CYS A 200 18.97 -9.22 1.44
CA CYS A 200 19.04 -9.08 -0.02
C CYS A 200 18.64 -10.37 -0.77
N MET A 201 17.66 -10.26 -1.67
CA MET A 201 17.22 -11.36 -2.55
C MET A 201 18.26 -11.79 -3.58
N GLU A 202 19.29 -10.97 -3.85
CA GLU A 202 20.35 -11.35 -4.81
C GLU A 202 20.96 -12.71 -4.45
N LYS A 203 21.05 -13.03 -3.15
CA LYS A 203 21.52 -14.32 -2.66
C LYS A 203 20.80 -15.51 -3.28
N ALA A 204 19.47 -15.42 -3.46
CA ALA A 204 18.64 -16.50 -3.96
C ALA A 204 18.93 -16.88 -5.42
N LYS A 205 19.47 -15.93 -6.20
CA LYS A 205 19.81 -16.11 -7.63
C LYS A 205 21.33 -16.19 -7.86
N ARG A 206 22.12 -15.85 -6.84
CA ARG A 206 23.56 -15.68 -6.95
C ARG A 206 24.29 -17.02 -6.90
N GLU A 207 24.57 -17.53 -8.09
CA GLU A 207 25.46 -18.69 -8.32
C GLU A 207 26.91 -18.27 -8.51
N VAL A 208 27.12 -17.10 -9.12
CA VAL A 208 28.43 -16.52 -9.40
C VAL A 208 28.52 -15.14 -8.76
N SER A 209 29.65 -14.85 -8.13
CA SER A 209 29.87 -13.65 -7.32
C SER A 209 29.61 -12.34 -8.07
N TRP A 210 30.36 -12.04 -9.12
CA TRP A 210 30.15 -10.86 -9.97
C TRP A 210 30.83 -11.10 -11.33
N ARG A 211 30.16 -10.74 -12.42
CA ARG A 211 30.79 -10.62 -13.75
C ARG A 211 30.15 -9.48 -14.53
N GLY A 212 30.97 -8.76 -15.29
CA GLY A 212 30.54 -7.71 -16.20
C GLY A 212 30.88 -8.06 -17.65
N PHE A 213 30.22 -7.41 -18.59
CA PHE A 213 30.69 -7.35 -19.97
C PHE A 213 32.10 -6.73 -20.03
N SER A 214 32.88 -7.01 -21.08
CA SER A 214 34.03 -6.17 -21.39
C SER A 214 33.60 -4.71 -21.62
N VAL A 215 34.51 -3.76 -21.44
CA VAL A 215 34.18 -2.32 -21.58
C VAL A 215 33.60 -2.03 -22.96
N ASP A 216 34.17 -2.58 -24.03
CA ASP A 216 33.67 -2.39 -25.39
C ASP A 216 32.26 -2.97 -25.58
N ARG A 217 32.03 -4.18 -25.04
CA ARG A 217 30.72 -4.83 -25.09
C ARG A 217 29.65 -4.07 -24.30
N ALA A 218 29.99 -3.57 -23.11
CA ALA A 218 29.12 -2.73 -22.28
C ALA A 218 28.73 -1.42 -22.99
N ILE A 219 29.69 -0.78 -23.66
CA ILE A 219 29.43 0.44 -24.45
C ILE A 219 28.57 0.12 -25.67
N GLN A 220 28.77 -1.04 -26.30
CA GLN A 220 27.93 -1.49 -27.41
C GLN A 220 26.46 -1.69 -26.98
N GLU A 221 26.21 -2.24 -25.80
CA GLU A 221 24.85 -2.32 -25.22
C GLU A 221 24.21 -0.93 -25.09
N LEU A 222 24.97 0.07 -24.64
CA LEU A 222 24.48 1.46 -24.56
C LEU A 222 24.23 2.08 -25.93
N ARG A 223 25.07 1.79 -26.94
CA ARG A 223 24.81 2.24 -28.32
C ARG A 223 23.53 1.63 -28.88
N ASN A 224 23.30 0.34 -28.66
CA ASN A 224 22.10 -0.37 -29.10
C ASN A 224 20.86 0.20 -28.43
N LEU A 225 20.91 0.43 -27.11
CA LEU A 225 19.84 1.07 -26.37
C LEU A 225 19.58 2.50 -26.86
N HIS A 226 20.63 3.29 -27.05
CA HIS A 226 20.49 4.68 -27.51
C HIS A 226 19.85 4.75 -28.90
N ALA A 227 20.28 3.90 -29.83
CA ALA A 227 19.69 3.79 -31.16
C ALA A 227 18.20 3.41 -31.09
N PHE A 228 17.82 2.51 -30.18
CA PHE A 228 16.43 2.17 -29.93
C PHE A 228 15.63 3.33 -29.32
N LEU A 229 16.18 4.12 -28.40
CA LEU A 229 15.44 5.21 -27.78
C LEU A 229 15.29 6.44 -28.68
N ASN A 230 16.16 6.57 -29.68
CA ASN A 230 16.21 7.73 -30.59
C ASN A 230 16.23 7.32 -32.07
N PRO A 231 15.19 6.63 -32.59
CA PRO A 231 15.17 6.13 -33.97
C PRO A 231 15.18 7.25 -35.02
N GLY A 232 14.80 8.48 -34.65
CA GLY A 232 14.70 9.64 -35.54
C GLY A 232 15.90 10.59 -35.52
N GLY A 233 16.94 10.29 -34.73
CA GLY A 233 18.14 11.13 -34.63
C GLY A 233 17.89 12.55 -34.09
N GLY A 234 16.81 12.74 -33.32
CA GLY A 234 16.50 14.01 -32.65
C GLY A 234 17.48 14.33 -31.52
N PRO A 235 17.32 15.46 -30.81
CA PRO A 235 18.29 15.91 -29.79
C PRO A 235 18.48 14.94 -28.61
N GLY A 236 17.63 13.92 -28.45
CA GLY A 236 17.70 12.96 -27.35
C GLY A 236 17.60 13.64 -25.98
N GLY A 237 18.14 13.01 -24.94
CA GLY A 237 18.48 13.71 -23.70
C GLY A 237 17.45 13.74 -22.58
N ASP A 238 16.27 13.14 -22.73
CA ASP A 238 15.21 13.18 -21.71
C ASP A 238 15.11 11.91 -20.85
N TRP A 239 15.79 10.83 -21.25
CA TRP A 239 15.87 9.57 -20.52
C TRP A 239 16.90 9.60 -19.40
N THR A 240 16.54 9.06 -18.24
CA THR A 240 17.53 8.57 -17.28
C THR A 240 17.85 7.11 -17.60
N VAL A 241 19.10 6.77 -17.87
CA VAL A 241 19.51 5.38 -18.11
C VAL A 241 19.95 4.77 -16.79
N TYR A 242 19.22 3.77 -16.31
CA TYR A 242 19.52 3.05 -15.09
C TYR A 242 20.31 1.78 -15.40
N PHE A 243 21.55 1.71 -14.90
CA PHE A 243 22.33 0.48 -14.87
C PHE A 243 21.78 -0.40 -13.74
N ALA A 244 20.90 -1.33 -14.10
CA ALA A 244 20.10 -2.14 -13.18
C ALA A 244 20.93 -3.23 -12.47
N ASP A 245 22.25 -3.21 -12.62
CA ASP A 245 23.21 -4.11 -11.99
C ASP A 245 23.01 -4.18 -10.46
N ALA A 246 23.04 -5.39 -9.88
CA ALA A 246 22.98 -5.56 -8.43
C ALA A 246 24.16 -4.87 -7.69
N LEU A 247 25.30 -4.77 -8.36
CA LEU A 247 26.46 -3.99 -7.92
C LEU A 247 27.23 -3.49 -9.14
N PHE A 248 27.13 -2.19 -9.41
CA PHE A 248 27.82 -1.60 -10.55
C PHE A 248 29.34 -1.58 -10.36
N GLY A 249 30.05 -2.03 -11.40
CA GLY A 249 31.49 -1.79 -11.56
C GLY A 249 32.33 -2.22 -10.37
N MET A 250 32.12 -3.45 -9.87
CA MET A 250 32.82 -3.95 -8.70
C MET A 250 34.36 -3.86 -8.84
N PRO A 251 34.99 -4.34 -9.94
CA PRO A 251 36.41 -4.15 -10.16
C PRO A 251 36.71 -2.69 -10.47
N LYS A 252 37.49 -2.03 -9.61
CA LYS A 252 37.89 -0.62 -9.75
C LYS A 252 38.49 -0.30 -11.12
N ALA A 253 39.35 -1.18 -11.65
CA ALA A 253 39.96 -1.01 -12.97
C ALA A 253 38.91 -1.01 -14.11
N TRP A 254 37.96 -1.94 -14.07
CA TRP A 254 36.88 -2.01 -15.05
C TRP A 254 36.00 -0.75 -14.96
N ARG A 255 35.58 -0.36 -13.75
CA ARG A 255 34.71 0.79 -13.52
C ARG A 255 35.31 2.07 -14.09
N ARG A 256 36.59 2.33 -13.81
CA ARG A 256 37.25 3.55 -14.29
C ARG A 256 37.43 3.55 -15.80
N ALA A 257 37.83 2.42 -16.39
CA ALA A 257 37.94 2.30 -17.84
C ALA A 257 36.57 2.50 -18.54
N PHE A 258 35.51 1.92 -17.96
CA PHE A 258 34.15 2.10 -18.45
C PHE A 258 33.68 3.56 -18.33
N LEU A 259 33.86 4.22 -17.19
CA LEU A 259 33.43 5.62 -17.00
C LEU A 259 34.19 6.57 -17.93
N GLN A 260 35.49 6.37 -18.13
CA GLN A 260 36.29 7.14 -19.09
C GLN A 260 35.76 6.96 -20.51
N ARG A 261 35.47 5.72 -20.90
CA ARG A 261 34.91 5.43 -22.21
C ARG A 261 33.51 6.03 -22.37
N LEU A 262 32.65 5.90 -21.37
CA LEU A 262 31.30 6.45 -21.35
C LEU A 262 31.30 7.98 -21.51
N ALA A 263 32.18 8.68 -20.79
CA ALA A 263 32.36 10.12 -20.93
C ALA A 263 32.80 10.50 -22.36
N SER A 264 33.67 9.71 -23.00
CA SER A 264 34.11 9.96 -24.37
C SER A 264 33.03 9.70 -25.44
N GLU A 265 32.09 8.79 -25.19
CA GLU A 265 30.96 8.53 -26.11
C GLU A 265 29.94 9.68 -26.10
N GLY A 266 29.73 10.32 -24.93
CA GLY A 266 28.89 11.51 -24.83
C GLY A 266 27.41 11.29 -25.15
N PHE A 267 26.84 10.14 -24.74
CA PHE A 267 25.43 9.82 -25.00
C PHE A 267 24.49 10.94 -24.51
N PRO A 268 23.56 11.43 -25.36
CA PRO A 268 22.63 12.47 -24.96
C PRO A 268 21.50 11.84 -24.12
N VAL A 269 21.72 11.77 -22.82
CA VAL A 269 20.78 11.31 -21.80
C VAL A 269 20.66 12.35 -20.68
N LEU A 270 19.55 12.34 -19.95
CA LEU A 270 19.35 13.23 -18.80
C LEU A 270 20.37 12.94 -17.71
N LYS A 271 20.53 11.65 -17.39
CA LYS A 271 21.48 11.14 -16.39
C LYS A 271 21.70 9.64 -16.59
N HIS A 272 22.87 9.13 -16.19
CA HIS A 272 23.06 7.72 -15.89
C HIS A 272 22.87 7.50 -14.39
N TRP A 273 21.99 6.58 -13.99
CA TRP A 273 21.77 6.18 -12.61
C TRP A 273 22.34 4.77 -12.39
N LEU A 274 22.94 4.51 -11.23
CA LEU A 274 23.55 3.22 -10.90
C LEU A 274 23.54 2.97 -9.40
N LEU A 275 23.64 1.71 -8.98
CA LEU A 275 23.81 1.35 -7.58
C LEU A 275 25.21 0.81 -7.29
N ILE A 276 25.87 1.39 -6.29
CA ILE A 276 27.20 0.98 -5.84
C ILE A 276 27.31 1.14 -4.33
N ARG A 277 28.32 0.52 -3.70
CA ARG A 277 28.61 0.75 -2.29
C ARG A 277 29.59 1.90 -2.09
N VAL A 278 29.38 2.68 -1.03
CA VAL A 278 30.21 3.86 -0.75
C VAL A 278 31.66 3.50 -0.39
N ASP A 279 31.90 2.34 0.23
CA ASP A 279 33.24 1.83 0.54
C ASP A 279 34.06 1.41 -0.69
N MET A 280 33.46 1.45 -1.88
CA MET A 280 34.12 1.15 -3.15
C MET A 280 34.49 2.39 -3.97
N VAL A 281 34.11 3.59 -3.51
CA VAL A 281 34.21 4.85 -4.26
C VAL A 281 35.17 5.81 -3.58
N ASP A 282 36.05 6.47 -4.35
CA ASP A 282 36.94 7.54 -3.90
C ASP A 282 36.76 8.85 -4.71
N GLU A 283 37.57 9.87 -4.42
CA GLU A 283 37.48 11.18 -5.07
C GLU A 283 37.64 11.10 -6.60
N GLU A 284 38.50 10.21 -7.10
CA GLU A 284 38.70 10.05 -8.54
C GLU A 284 37.50 9.36 -9.19
N ASP A 285 36.88 8.38 -8.53
CA ASP A 285 35.61 7.81 -9.00
C ASP A 285 34.50 8.88 -9.06
N MET A 286 34.42 9.79 -8.07
CA MET A 286 33.46 10.90 -8.09
C MET A 286 33.70 11.87 -9.24
N ARG A 287 34.97 12.20 -9.55
CA ARG A 287 35.32 12.99 -10.72
C ARG A 287 34.88 12.29 -12.02
N LEU A 288 35.13 10.98 -12.13
CA LEU A 288 34.71 10.20 -13.30
C LEU A 288 33.19 10.08 -13.42
N PHE A 289 32.45 10.00 -12.32
CA PHE A 289 30.99 10.07 -12.35
C PHE A 289 30.50 11.42 -12.88
N ALA A 290 31.16 12.53 -12.50
CA ALA A 290 30.84 13.84 -13.06
C ALA A 290 31.07 13.87 -14.58
N ASP A 291 32.25 13.45 -15.04
CA ASP A 291 32.63 13.43 -16.47
C ASP A 291 31.68 12.57 -17.31
N ALA A 292 31.24 11.42 -16.77
CA ALA A 292 30.36 10.47 -17.46
C ALA A 292 28.86 10.74 -17.26
N ASN A 293 28.49 11.90 -16.69
CA ASN A 293 27.11 12.25 -16.34
C ASN A 293 26.38 11.17 -15.50
N CYS A 294 27.10 10.52 -14.59
CA CYS A 294 26.59 9.47 -13.71
C CYS A 294 26.18 10.02 -12.35
N SER A 295 25.19 9.38 -11.75
CA SER A 295 24.72 9.61 -10.40
C SER A 295 24.69 8.29 -9.63
N PRO A 296 25.53 8.13 -8.59
CA PRO A 296 25.55 6.92 -7.79
C PRO A 296 24.43 6.94 -6.73
N GLY A 297 23.69 5.86 -6.66
CA GLY A 297 22.89 5.49 -5.50
C GLY A 297 23.70 4.58 -4.57
N PHE A 298 23.76 4.97 -3.30
CA PHE A 298 24.42 4.21 -2.26
C PHE A 298 23.37 3.48 -1.42
N GLY A 299 23.48 2.15 -1.37
CA GLY A 299 22.80 1.36 -0.34
C GLY A 299 23.47 1.63 1.01
N LEU A 300 23.08 2.70 1.70
CA LEU A 300 23.64 3.08 2.99
C LEU A 300 23.08 2.18 4.09
N GLU A 301 21.80 1.80 3.97
CA GLU A 301 20.97 0.95 4.81
C GLU A 301 20.73 1.47 6.23
N SER A 302 21.75 2.00 6.90
CA SER A 302 21.62 2.59 8.22
C SER A 302 22.74 3.59 8.51
N GLY A 303 22.42 4.63 9.29
CA GLY A 303 23.41 5.52 9.90
C GLY A 303 23.95 5.01 11.25
N ASP A 304 23.61 3.78 11.63
CA ASP A 304 24.03 3.16 12.88
C ASP A 304 25.03 2.00 12.64
N PRO A 305 26.24 2.04 13.23
CA PRO A 305 27.26 0.99 13.03
C PRO A 305 26.83 -0.42 13.46
N ASP A 306 26.07 -0.56 14.56
CA ASP A 306 25.62 -1.86 15.06
C ASP A 306 24.59 -2.48 14.11
N MET A 307 23.72 -1.64 13.54
CA MET A 307 22.78 -2.07 12.52
C MET A 307 23.46 -2.42 11.20
N LEU A 308 24.48 -1.68 10.77
CA LEU A 308 25.28 -2.07 9.59
C LEU A 308 25.93 -3.44 9.77
N ALA A 309 26.41 -3.75 10.98
CA ALA A 309 26.93 -5.07 11.31
C ALA A 309 25.83 -6.14 11.31
N THR A 310 24.66 -5.85 11.90
CA THR A 310 23.49 -6.76 11.94
C THR A 310 22.92 -7.05 10.56
N ILE A 311 22.95 -6.07 9.66
CA ILE A 311 22.59 -6.18 8.24
C ILE A 311 23.64 -6.99 7.46
N ARG A 312 24.81 -7.26 8.04
CA ARG A 312 25.98 -7.84 7.36
C ARG A 312 26.39 -6.99 6.16
N LYS A 313 26.48 -5.68 6.33
CA LYS A 313 27.09 -4.80 5.32
C LYS A 313 28.62 -4.99 5.28
N ALA A 314 29.08 -6.24 5.14
CA ALA A 314 30.47 -6.68 5.19
C ALA A 314 31.39 -5.84 4.29
N GLY A 315 32.65 -5.65 4.68
CA GLY A 315 33.61 -4.77 4.01
C GLY A 315 34.38 -3.90 5.00
N ARG A 316 34.82 -2.71 4.56
CA ARG A 316 35.44 -1.69 5.44
C ARG A 316 34.35 -0.98 6.25
N LEU A 317 33.87 -1.64 7.31
CA LEU A 317 32.77 -1.11 8.13
C LEU A 317 33.19 -0.03 9.13
N HIS A 318 34.42 -0.10 9.63
CA HIS A 318 34.93 0.81 10.66
C HIS A 318 34.91 2.29 10.24
N ASP A 319 35.09 2.59 8.95
CA ASP A 319 35.09 3.94 8.37
C ASP A 319 33.94 4.15 7.35
N TYR A 320 32.95 3.25 7.27
CA TYR A 320 31.90 3.28 6.24
C TYR A 320 31.08 4.58 6.24
N LEU A 321 30.65 4.99 7.44
CA LEU A 321 29.86 6.21 7.64
C LEU A 321 30.71 7.49 7.52
N GLU A 322 32.00 7.43 7.86
CA GLU A 322 32.94 8.54 7.66
C GLU A 322 33.17 8.76 6.16
N ARG A 323 33.39 7.68 5.41
CA ARG A 323 33.54 7.73 3.96
C ARG A 323 32.33 8.34 3.27
N MET A 324 31.11 8.06 3.73
CA MET A 324 29.91 8.69 3.16
C MET A 324 29.87 10.21 3.39
N LEU A 325 30.34 10.70 4.54
CA LEU A 325 30.48 12.15 4.78
C LEU A 325 31.52 12.77 3.83
N GLU A 326 32.67 12.11 3.65
CA GLU A 326 33.72 12.54 2.70
C GLU A 326 33.20 12.58 1.26
N ILE A 327 32.51 11.51 0.82
CA ILE A 327 31.94 11.41 -0.52
C ILE A 327 30.86 12.48 -0.74
N SER A 328 30.03 12.78 0.26
CA SER A 328 29.06 13.86 0.19
C SER A 328 29.73 15.24 0.04
N GLU A 329 30.90 15.45 0.63
CA GLU A 329 31.67 16.68 0.44
C GLU A 329 32.25 16.77 -0.97
N VAL A 330 32.90 15.70 -1.43
CA VAL A 330 33.45 15.61 -2.79
C VAL A 330 32.36 15.78 -3.85
N SER A 331 31.17 15.24 -3.61
CA SER A 331 30.06 15.33 -4.55
C SER A 331 29.62 16.79 -4.78
N ARG A 332 29.64 17.63 -3.73
CA ARG A 332 29.35 19.06 -3.85
C ARG A 332 30.40 19.78 -4.70
N ARG A 333 31.68 19.44 -4.53
CA ARG A 333 32.81 20.01 -5.28
C ARG A 333 32.69 19.71 -6.78
N PHE A 334 32.28 18.49 -7.15
CA PHE A 334 32.15 18.06 -8.55
C PHE A 334 30.73 18.19 -9.13
N GLY A 335 29.74 18.62 -8.33
CA GLY A 335 28.35 18.74 -8.80
C GLY A 335 27.69 17.39 -9.12
N VAL A 336 28.06 16.32 -8.40
CA VAL A 336 27.53 14.97 -8.62
C VAL A 336 26.34 14.72 -7.70
N PRO A 337 25.11 14.56 -8.22
CA PRO A 337 23.98 14.16 -7.41
C PRO A 337 24.06 12.67 -7.09
N TRP A 338 23.70 12.30 -5.86
CA TRP A 338 23.74 10.94 -5.35
C TRP A 338 22.49 10.61 -4.53
N GLY A 339 22.26 9.33 -4.26
CA GLY A 339 21.18 8.88 -3.37
C GLY A 339 21.71 8.06 -2.20
N ALA A 340 21.09 8.17 -1.03
CA ALA A 340 21.26 7.20 0.05
C ALA A 340 19.94 6.50 0.30
N ASN A 341 19.95 5.17 0.24
CA ASN A 341 18.83 4.33 0.63
C ASN A 341 19.04 3.86 2.07
N VAL A 342 18.03 4.03 2.92
CA VAL A 342 18.01 3.64 4.34
C VAL A 342 16.84 2.69 4.58
N ILE A 343 17.10 1.61 5.32
CA ILE A 343 16.11 0.62 5.69
C ILE A 343 15.73 0.84 7.15
N VAL A 344 14.44 1.03 7.42
CA VAL A 344 13.91 1.21 8.78
C VAL A 344 13.04 0.03 9.17
N GLY A 345 13.33 -0.58 10.32
CA GLY A 345 12.67 -1.77 10.85
C GLY A 345 13.37 -3.08 10.46
N HIS A 346 14.66 -3.05 10.09
CA HIS A 346 15.40 -4.29 9.87
C HIS A 346 15.43 -5.12 11.16
N PRO A 347 15.24 -6.45 11.11
CA PRO A 347 15.37 -7.31 12.29
C PRO A 347 16.62 -7.04 13.12
N GLY A 348 16.44 -6.90 14.43
CA GLY A 348 17.46 -6.45 15.36
C GLY A 348 17.44 -4.95 15.67
N GLU A 349 16.71 -4.14 14.91
CA GLU A 349 16.62 -2.70 15.17
C GLU A 349 15.87 -2.38 16.48
N THR A 350 16.39 -1.40 17.19
CA THR A 350 15.89 -0.84 18.45
C THR A 350 15.46 0.60 18.24
N GLU A 351 14.71 1.17 19.20
CA GLU A 351 14.43 2.61 19.15
C GLU A 351 15.73 3.43 19.17
N GLU A 352 16.72 3.00 19.94
CA GLU A 352 18.00 3.69 20.06
C GLU A 352 18.78 3.70 18.73
N THR A 353 18.95 2.53 18.12
CA THR A 353 19.67 2.41 16.83
C THR A 353 18.96 3.18 15.72
N LEU A 354 17.62 3.20 15.69
CA LEU A 354 16.85 3.98 14.72
C LEU A 354 17.11 5.49 14.90
N ARG A 355 17.06 5.99 16.14
CA ARG A 355 17.37 7.40 16.44
C ARG A 355 18.81 7.77 16.09
N ARG A 356 19.78 6.89 16.34
CA ARG A 356 21.18 7.10 15.94
C ARG A 356 21.31 7.16 14.41
N SER A 357 20.62 6.28 13.68
CA SER A 357 20.55 6.32 12.22
C SER A 357 19.98 7.64 11.70
N ALA A 358 18.87 8.12 12.28
CA ALA A 358 18.28 9.40 11.92
C ALA A 358 19.18 10.60 12.27
N ALA A 359 19.85 10.58 13.43
CA ALA A 359 20.83 11.60 13.82
C ALA A 359 21.99 11.68 12.81
N TYR A 360 22.48 10.53 12.34
CA TYR A 360 23.46 10.49 11.27
C TYR A 360 22.91 11.07 9.95
N MET A 361 21.65 10.81 9.58
CA MET A 361 21.06 11.44 8.39
C MET A 361 20.96 12.96 8.52
N ARG A 362 20.61 13.49 9.70
CA ARG A 362 20.65 14.94 9.97
C ARG A 362 22.06 15.49 9.74
N LYS A 363 23.07 14.81 10.27
CA LYS A 363 24.48 15.18 10.07
C LYS A 363 24.87 15.16 8.59
N LEU A 364 24.52 14.11 7.86
CA LEU A 364 24.88 13.94 6.45
C LEU A 364 24.21 14.98 5.55
N PHE A 365 22.94 15.32 5.81
CA PHE A 365 22.13 16.12 4.88
C PHE A 365 21.85 17.56 5.31
N LEU A 366 21.77 17.85 6.62
CA LEU A 366 21.29 19.14 7.14
C LEU A 366 22.38 19.98 7.81
N GLU A 367 23.45 19.38 8.33
CA GLU A 367 24.59 20.14 8.85
C GLU A 367 25.38 20.88 7.75
N PRO A 368 25.61 20.32 6.55
CA PRO A 368 26.19 21.07 5.45
C PRO A 368 25.29 22.24 5.01
N GLU A 369 25.87 23.28 4.41
CA GLU A 369 25.12 24.43 3.88
C GLU A 369 24.10 24.02 2.80
N SER A 370 24.46 23.03 1.98
CA SER A 370 23.61 22.47 0.93
C SER A 370 23.98 21.01 0.67
N THR A 371 23.13 20.28 -0.06
CA THR A 371 23.35 18.86 -0.38
C THR A 371 23.17 18.56 -1.87
N MET A 372 23.95 17.60 -2.37
CA MET A 372 23.73 16.95 -3.67
C MET A 372 23.02 15.60 -3.52
N GLY A 373 22.73 15.19 -2.28
CA GLY A 373 22.10 13.91 -1.99
C GLY A 373 20.59 14.01 -1.99
N PHE A 374 19.92 12.93 -2.41
CA PHE A 374 18.57 12.64 -2.00
C PHE A 374 18.54 11.43 -1.05
N LEU A 375 17.58 11.40 -0.15
CA LEU A 375 17.42 10.36 0.86
C LEU A 375 16.15 9.54 0.56
N SER A 376 16.29 8.23 0.41
CA SER A 376 15.18 7.27 0.41
C SER A 376 15.11 6.59 1.78
N VAL A 377 13.97 6.64 2.44
CA VAL A 377 13.75 5.97 3.73
C VAL A 377 12.63 4.97 3.57
N ASP A 378 13.00 3.70 3.47
CA ASP A 378 12.07 2.62 3.17
C ASP A 378 11.88 1.70 4.38
N PRO A 379 10.64 1.26 4.66
CA PRO A 379 10.42 0.24 5.66
C PRO A 379 11.07 -1.09 5.21
N TYR A 380 11.63 -1.82 6.16
CA TYR A 380 12.11 -3.18 5.93
C TYR A 380 10.98 -4.07 5.40
N ARG A 381 11.29 -4.79 4.33
CA ARG A 381 10.44 -5.82 3.75
C ARG A 381 11.12 -7.17 3.89
N PHE A 382 10.39 -8.13 4.42
CA PHE A 382 10.86 -9.51 4.50
C PHE A 382 10.76 -10.16 3.12
N TYR A 383 11.86 -10.68 2.57
CA TYR A 383 11.84 -11.37 1.28
C TYR A 383 12.30 -12.83 1.41
N PRO A 384 11.61 -13.80 0.78
CA PRO A 384 12.09 -15.17 0.71
C PRO A 384 13.39 -15.25 -0.11
N GLY A 385 14.27 -16.18 0.28
CA GLY A 385 15.58 -16.41 -0.31
C GLY A 385 16.65 -15.39 0.08
N SER A 386 16.31 -14.37 0.87
CA SER A 386 17.31 -13.55 1.55
C SER A 386 17.94 -14.33 2.71
N PRO A 387 19.18 -14.07 3.12
CA PRO A 387 19.79 -14.83 4.22
C PRO A 387 18.97 -14.86 5.53
N ILE A 388 18.25 -13.79 5.85
CA ILE A 388 17.40 -13.72 7.04
C ILE A 388 16.15 -14.60 6.97
N ASP A 389 15.74 -15.01 5.77
CA ASP A 389 14.68 -16.00 5.57
C ASP A 389 15.05 -17.36 6.17
N ASP A 390 16.31 -17.78 6.01
CA ASP A 390 16.85 -19.01 6.58
C ASP A 390 17.16 -18.85 8.08
N GLU A 391 17.52 -17.64 8.50
CA GLU A 391 17.99 -17.33 9.86
C GLU A 391 16.89 -16.78 10.79
N ARG A 392 15.60 -16.84 10.40
CA ARG A 392 14.49 -16.26 11.19
C ARG A 392 14.50 -16.67 12.66
N GLN A 393 14.77 -17.93 12.95
CA GLN A 393 14.79 -18.45 14.32
C GLN A 393 15.92 -17.84 15.14
N GLU A 394 17.07 -17.58 14.53
CA GLU A 394 18.20 -16.92 15.19
C GLU A 394 17.86 -15.48 15.53
N TYR A 395 17.31 -14.71 14.57
CA TYR A 395 16.88 -13.33 14.83
C TYR A 395 15.77 -13.25 15.89
N ALA A 396 14.82 -14.18 15.87
CA ALA A 396 13.81 -14.29 16.91
C ALA A 396 14.41 -14.62 18.29
N ALA A 397 15.35 -15.55 18.37
CA ALA A 397 16.00 -15.91 19.63
C ALA A 397 16.86 -14.76 20.17
N ARG A 398 17.67 -14.13 19.30
CA ARG A 398 18.60 -13.07 19.67
C ARG A 398 17.90 -11.76 19.99
N PHE A 399 17.09 -11.26 19.06
CA PHE A 399 16.51 -9.91 19.15
C PHE A 399 15.03 -9.90 19.54
N GLY A 400 14.35 -11.06 19.50
CA GLY A 400 12.89 -11.13 19.64
C GLY A 400 12.14 -10.63 18.43
N THR A 401 12.78 -10.62 17.25
CA THR A 401 12.13 -10.29 15.99
C THR A 401 10.90 -11.17 15.76
N ARG A 402 9.80 -10.58 15.30
CA ARG A 402 8.60 -11.31 14.88
C ARG A 402 8.22 -10.88 13.47
N ILE A 403 8.27 -11.83 12.53
CA ILE A 403 7.69 -11.67 11.19
C ILE A 403 6.27 -12.23 11.26
N HIS A 404 5.27 -11.36 11.22
CA HIS A 404 3.87 -11.76 11.47
C HIS A 404 3.31 -12.63 10.34
N ARG A 405 3.76 -12.40 9.10
CA ARG A 405 3.36 -13.16 7.90
C ARG A 405 4.58 -13.58 7.07
N PRO A 406 5.22 -14.73 7.38
CA PRO A 406 6.41 -15.17 6.66
C PRO A 406 6.15 -15.62 5.21
N GLU A 407 4.91 -15.98 4.86
CA GLU A 407 4.50 -16.33 3.48
C GLU A 407 3.57 -15.27 2.87
N TRP A 408 3.83 -13.99 3.16
CA TRP A 408 2.97 -12.86 2.79
C TRP A 408 2.62 -12.77 1.30
N TRP A 409 3.44 -13.34 0.41
CA TRP A 409 3.19 -13.32 -1.03
C TRP A 409 1.98 -14.17 -1.42
N LYS A 410 1.49 -15.06 -0.55
CA LYS A 410 0.31 -15.89 -0.78
C LYS A 410 -1.01 -15.21 -0.38
N ASP A 411 -0.95 -13.98 0.12
CA ASP A 411 -2.08 -13.20 0.63
C ASP A 411 -2.31 -11.90 -0.17
N GLY A 412 -3.53 -11.36 -0.15
CA GLY A 412 -3.95 -10.25 -1.02
C GLY A 412 -3.45 -8.84 -0.67
N ASP A 413 -2.81 -8.61 0.49
CA ASP A 413 -2.28 -7.29 0.90
C ASP A 413 -0.76 -7.34 1.09
N GLN A 414 -0.08 -7.80 0.04
CA GLN A 414 1.36 -8.06 0.04
C GLN A 414 2.20 -6.85 0.48
N ALA A 415 1.77 -5.63 0.12
CA ALA A 415 2.47 -4.39 0.47
C ALA A 415 2.62 -4.23 1.99
N PHE A 416 1.51 -4.30 2.73
CA PHE A 416 1.54 -4.23 4.19
C PHE A 416 2.17 -5.48 4.81
N LEU A 417 1.79 -6.67 4.33
CA LEU A 417 2.21 -7.92 4.96
C LEU A 417 3.73 -8.17 4.89
N SER A 418 4.38 -7.75 3.79
CA SER A 418 5.83 -7.84 3.65
C SER A 418 6.58 -6.97 4.69
N GLU A 419 5.93 -5.92 5.18
CA GLU A 419 6.49 -4.94 6.13
C GLU A 419 6.04 -5.20 7.58
N TRP A 420 5.13 -6.16 7.79
CA TRP A 420 4.55 -6.44 9.10
C TRP A 420 5.52 -7.28 9.95
N VAL A 421 6.54 -6.59 10.44
CA VAL A 421 7.64 -7.12 11.23
C VAL A 421 7.79 -6.28 12.49
N ASP A 422 7.89 -6.94 13.64
CA ASP A 422 8.45 -6.35 14.86
C ASP A 422 9.97 -6.58 14.82
N PRO A 423 10.79 -5.52 14.69
CA PRO A 423 12.23 -5.70 14.53
C PRO A 423 12.90 -6.35 15.73
N SER A 424 12.43 -6.08 16.95
CA SER A 424 12.99 -6.56 18.22
C SER A 424 11.93 -6.66 19.33
N ARG A 425 12.32 -7.12 20.53
CA ARG A 425 11.42 -7.19 21.71
C ARG A 425 10.88 -5.83 22.15
N GLU A 426 11.64 -4.78 21.91
CA GLU A 426 11.34 -3.43 22.38
C GLU A 426 10.75 -2.54 21.29
N LEU A 427 10.94 -2.88 20.01
CA LEU A 427 10.40 -2.13 18.88
C LEU A 427 9.32 -2.95 18.18
N SER A 428 8.06 -2.55 18.33
CA SER A 428 6.93 -3.13 17.59
C SER A 428 6.79 -2.50 16.20
N TYR A 429 6.04 -3.15 15.30
CA TYR A 429 5.70 -2.61 13.99
C TYR A 429 5.10 -1.18 14.08
N ARG A 430 4.13 -0.99 14.98
CA ARG A 430 3.44 0.31 15.17
C ARG A 430 4.41 1.37 15.69
N ARG A 431 5.21 1.03 16.70
CA ARG A 431 6.17 1.99 17.26
C ARG A 431 7.29 2.33 16.27
N ARG A 432 7.72 1.37 15.44
CA ARG A 432 8.65 1.62 14.33
C ARG A 432 8.10 2.62 13.32
N ASP A 433 6.84 2.47 12.88
CA ASP A 433 6.21 3.39 11.91
C ASP A 433 6.08 4.82 12.47
N GLU A 434 5.68 4.94 13.73
CA GLU A 434 5.64 6.21 14.45
C GLU A 434 7.03 6.85 14.52
N LEU A 435 8.02 6.12 15.02
CA LEU A 435 9.36 6.63 15.24
C LEU A 435 10.06 6.96 13.92
N MET A 436 9.85 6.16 12.88
CA MET A 436 10.28 6.45 11.52
C MET A 436 9.75 7.82 11.07
N THR A 437 8.48 8.10 11.30
CA THR A 437 7.89 9.40 10.98
C THR A 437 8.44 10.54 11.84
N GLU A 438 8.49 10.34 13.16
CA GLU A 438 9.00 11.31 14.14
C GLU A 438 10.43 11.76 13.75
N GLU A 439 11.29 10.82 13.37
CA GLU A 439 12.71 11.07 13.20
C GLU A 439 13.08 11.50 11.77
N PHE A 440 12.52 10.87 10.73
CA PHE A 440 12.94 11.10 9.33
C PHE A 440 12.09 12.11 8.58
N ALA A 441 10.79 12.28 8.90
CA ALA A 441 9.94 13.23 8.16
C ALA A 441 10.44 14.69 8.24
N PRO A 442 10.97 15.19 9.39
CA PRO A 442 11.57 16.52 9.43
C PRO A 442 12.75 16.67 8.45
N ILE A 443 13.60 15.64 8.36
CA ILE A 443 14.76 15.62 7.46
C ILE A 443 14.30 15.73 6.02
N LEU A 444 13.38 14.85 5.61
CA LEU A 444 12.88 14.78 4.23
C LEU A 444 12.23 16.09 3.79
N ARG A 445 11.50 16.79 4.66
CA ARG A 445 10.84 18.07 4.35
C ARG A 445 11.82 19.21 4.07
N GLU A 446 13.00 19.20 4.67
CA GLU A 446 14.02 20.24 4.44
C GLU A 446 14.85 20.01 3.17
N LEU A 447 14.99 18.76 2.73
CA LEU A 447 15.86 18.39 1.61
C LEU A 447 15.58 19.13 0.30
N PRO A 448 14.32 19.29 -0.18
CA PRO A 448 14.05 19.98 -1.44
C PRO A 448 14.59 21.41 -1.49
N ALA A 449 14.55 22.12 -0.37
CA ALA A 449 15.04 23.50 -0.26
C ALA A 449 16.57 23.59 -0.22
N ARG A 450 17.24 22.54 0.25
CA ARG A 450 18.70 22.44 0.38
C ARG A 450 19.39 21.80 -0.82
N PHE A 451 18.62 21.24 -1.75
CA PHE A 451 19.15 20.49 -2.89
C PHE A 451 19.84 21.42 -3.92
N ALA A 452 21.17 21.29 -4.01
CA ALA A 452 22.05 22.24 -4.69
C ALA A 452 22.18 22.03 -6.20
N LEU A 453 21.80 20.85 -6.71
CA LEU A 453 21.99 20.49 -8.11
C LEU A 453 21.40 21.55 -9.04
N GLN A 454 22.15 21.94 -10.06
CA GLN A 454 21.70 22.81 -11.14
C GLN A 454 21.59 22.04 -12.46
N GLY A 455 20.87 22.59 -13.43
CA GLY A 455 20.75 22.03 -14.77
C GLY A 455 19.53 21.13 -15.00
N PRO A 456 19.46 20.48 -16.17
CA PRO A 456 18.23 19.86 -16.69
C PRO A 456 17.74 18.66 -15.87
N ALA A 457 18.62 17.97 -15.15
CA ALA A 457 18.26 16.83 -14.30
C ALA A 457 17.64 17.26 -12.95
N ARG A 458 17.74 18.53 -12.55
CA ARG A 458 17.24 19.01 -11.25
C ARG A 458 15.76 18.68 -10.99
N PRO A 459 14.82 18.92 -11.92
CA PRO A 459 13.41 18.60 -11.68
C PRO A 459 13.15 17.11 -11.45
N TYR A 460 13.97 16.22 -12.02
CA TYR A 460 13.85 14.78 -11.78
C TYR A 460 14.15 14.43 -10.31
N PHE A 461 15.27 14.92 -9.77
CA PHE A 461 15.64 14.67 -8.37
C PHE A 461 14.70 15.35 -7.37
N LEU A 462 14.21 16.55 -7.67
CA LEU A 462 13.22 17.21 -6.81
C LEU A 462 11.92 16.40 -6.72
N ARG A 463 11.42 15.86 -7.84
CA ARG A 463 10.24 14.97 -7.80
C ARG A 463 10.49 13.71 -6.96
N ALA A 464 11.70 13.16 -7.01
CA ALA A 464 12.06 12.01 -6.17
C ALA A 464 12.05 12.39 -4.67
N LEU A 465 12.61 13.55 -4.31
CA LEU A 465 12.57 14.08 -2.95
C LEU A 465 11.14 14.37 -2.46
N GLU A 466 10.32 15.02 -3.29
CA GLU A 466 8.92 15.30 -2.99
C GLU A 466 8.11 14.00 -2.82
N GLY A 467 8.40 12.97 -3.63
CA GLY A 467 7.82 11.64 -3.48
C GLY A 467 8.12 11.02 -2.12
N GLN A 468 9.35 11.17 -1.62
CA GLN A 468 9.72 10.72 -0.27
C GLN A 468 9.00 11.51 0.82
N VAL A 469 8.79 12.82 0.65
CA VAL A 469 7.98 13.62 1.59
C VAL A 469 6.53 13.13 1.62
N GLU A 470 5.94 12.81 0.46
CA GLU A 470 4.55 12.34 0.36
C GLU A 470 4.35 10.96 1.00
N GLN A 471 5.35 10.07 0.95
CA GLN A 471 5.27 8.77 1.64
C GLN A 471 5.08 8.90 3.16
N PHE A 472 5.48 10.03 3.74
CA PHE A 472 5.32 10.36 5.16
C PHE A 472 4.09 11.24 5.42
N SER A 473 3.19 11.40 4.45
CA SER A 473 1.96 12.16 4.63
C SER A 473 1.02 11.43 5.60
N ASP A 474 0.23 12.22 6.34
CA ASP A 474 -0.76 11.68 7.27
C ASP A 474 -1.75 10.71 6.57
N SER A 475 -2.06 10.96 5.30
CA SER A 475 -2.95 10.10 4.52
C SER A 475 -2.38 8.71 4.23
N VAL A 476 -1.06 8.62 3.95
CA VAL A 476 -0.35 7.35 3.72
C VAL A 476 -0.23 6.59 5.04
N ARG A 477 0.18 7.27 6.11
CA ARG A 477 0.28 6.69 7.46
C ARG A 477 -1.06 6.12 7.93
N LEU A 478 -2.16 6.84 7.68
CA LEU A 478 -3.49 6.39 8.03
C LEU A 478 -3.89 5.14 7.23
N ALA A 479 -3.49 5.02 5.97
CA ALA A 479 -3.74 3.82 5.17
C ALA A 479 -3.00 2.59 5.72
N TYR A 480 -1.76 2.74 6.20
CA TYR A 480 -1.04 1.65 6.86
C TYR A 480 -1.63 1.26 8.22
N ALA A 481 -2.03 2.25 9.02
CA ALA A 481 -2.74 2.00 10.28
C ALA A 481 -4.07 1.25 10.05
N ASP A 482 -4.85 1.66 9.04
CA ASP A 482 -6.10 1.01 8.66
C ASP A 482 -5.89 -0.46 8.26
N ARG A 483 -4.86 -0.75 7.45
CA ARG A 483 -4.47 -2.13 7.09
C ARG A 483 -4.05 -2.94 8.32
N TYR A 484 -3.27 -2.35 9.23
CA TYR A 484 -2.88 -3.02 10.47
C TYR A 484 -4.10 -3.49 11.27
N TYR A 485 -5.05 -2.59 11.56
CA TYR A 485 -6.26 -2.94 12.32
C TYR A 485 -7.20 -3.87 11.54
N ALA A 486 -7.27 -3.74 10.21
CA ALA A 486 -8.01 -4.68 9.36
C ALA A 486 -7.44 -6.11 9.44
N TRP A 487 -6.11 -6.25 9.39
CA TRP A 487 -5.46 -7.55 9.53
C TRP A 487 -5.59 -8.13 10.93
N GLN A 488 -5.50 -7.31 11.97
CA GLN A 488 -5.80 -7.75 13.33
C GLN A 488 -7.22 -8.32 13.45
N LYS A 489 -8.21 -7.65 12.84
CA LYS A 489 -9.60 -8.15 12.76
C LYS A 489 -9.67 -9.47 11.99
N TYR A 490 -9.06 -9.54 10.80
CA TYR A 490 -9.06 -10.72 9.94
C TYR A 490 -8.45 -11.95 10.63
N THR A 491 -7.41 -11.74 11.44
CA THR A 491 -6.70 -12.80 12.19
C THR A 491 -7.35 -13.16 13.52
N GLY A 492 -8.55 -12.64 13.82
CA GLY A 492 -9.30 -12.97 15.03
C GLY A 492 -8.82 -12.24 16.29
N GLN A 493 -8.02 -11.18 16.15
CA GLN A 493 -7.45 -10.40 17.26
C GLN A 493 -8.24 -9.12 17.57
N SER A 494 -9.48 -8.99 17.09
CA SER A 494 -10.29 -7.77 17.17
C SER A 494 -10.39 -7.17 18.58
N ARG A 495 -10.50 -7.98 19.64
CA ARG A 495 -10.60 -7.46 21.02
C ARG A 495 -9.30 -6.83 21.51
N ALA A 496 -8.15 -7.39 21.15
CA ALA A 496 -6.85 -6.84 21.52
C ALA A 496 -6.58 -5.56 20.74
N ALA A 497 -6.83 -5.59 19.43
CA ALA A 497 -6.67 -4.46 18.53
C ALA A 497 -7.59 -3.29 18.86
N GLN A 498 -8.82 -3.54 19.31
CA GLN A 498 -9.72 -2.49 19.80
C GLN A 498 -9.14 -1.77 21.03
N ARG A 499 -8.61 -2.52 22.00
CA ARG A 499 -7.97 -1.91 23.18
C ARG A 499 -6.71 -1.15 22.83
N GLU A 500 -5.95 -1.65 21.86
CA GLU A 500 -4.78 -0.96 21.32
C GLU A 500 -5.18 0.37 20.69
N LEU A 501 -6.17 0.37 19.77
CA LEU A 501 -6.67 1.58 19.13
C LEU A 501 -7.22 2.61 20.13
N GLU A 502 -7.93 2.16 21.16
CA GLU A 502 -8.44 3.02 22.23
C GLU A 502 -7.32 3.72 23.03
N GLY A 503 -6.14 3.10 23.14
CA GLY A 503 -4.96 3.65 23.81
C GLY A 503 -3.95 4.31 22.87
N ASP A 504 -4.15 4.24 21.55
CA ASP A 504 -3.21 4.71 20.54
C ASP A 504 -3.35 6.23 20.30
N ALA A 505 -2.64 7.01 21.12
CA ALA A 505 -2.64 8.46 21.02
C ALA A 505 -2.11 8.97 19.66
N ALA A 506 -1.20 8.24 19.02
CA ALA A 506 -0.64 8.61 17.73
C ALA A 506 -1.69 8.43 16.61
N ALA A 507 -2.43 7.33 16.60
CA ALA A 507 -3.56 7.10 15.70
C ALA A 507 -4.69 8.11 15.95
N ALA A 508 -5.03 8.41 17.20
CA ALA A 508 -6.05 9.40 17.54
C ALA A 508 -5.68 10.80 16.99
N ALA A 509 -4.44 11.24 17.22
CA ALA A 509 -3.94 12.52 16.71
C ALA A 509 -3.91 12.55 15.17
N LEU A 510 -3.54 11.44 14.53
CA LEU A 510 -3.56 11.29 13.08
C LEU A 510 -4.99 11.40 12.52
N CYS A 511 -5.94 10.68 13.12
CA CYS A 511 -7.34 10.71 12.73
C CYS A 511 -7.95 12.10 12.90
N GLN A 512 -7.61 12.81 13.98
CA GLN A 512 -8.06 14.17 14.24
C GLN A 512 -7.61 15.15 13.16
N ARG A 513 -6.31 15.14 12.78
CA ARG A 513 -5.77 16.03 11.74
C ARG A 513 -6.41 15.75 10.37
N GLU A 514 -6.57 14.49 10.00
CA GLU A 514 -7.18 14.11 8.72
C GLU A 514 -8.69 14.42 8.68
N ARG A 515 -9.39 14.34 9.82
CA ARG A 515 -10.77 14.83 9.94
C ARG A 515 -10.84 16.34 9.76
N GLU A 516 -9.96 17.10 10.40
CA GLU A 516 -9.92 18.55 10.24
C GLU A 516 -9.69 18.96 8.78
N ARG A 517 -8.79 18.28 8.07
CA ARG A 517 -8.58 18.47 6.63
C ARG A 517 -9.86 18.18 5.84
N SER A 518 -10.46 17.01 6.06
CA SER A 518 -11.68 16.58 5.37
C SER A 518 -12.87 17.51 5.61
N LEU A 519 -12.93 18.19 6.76
CA LEU A 519 -13.98 19.15 7.06
C LEU A 519 -13.87 20.45 6.25
N SER A 520 -12.71 20.76 5.67
CA SER A 520 -12.59 21.88 4.74
C SER A 520 -13.46 21.66 3.50
N ASP A 521 -13.51 20.43 2.99
CA ASP A 521 -14.41 20.06 1.89
C ASP A 521 -15.87 20.08 2.32
N VAL A 522 -16.18 19.63 3.53
CA VAL A 522 -17.54 19.70 4.09
C VAL A 522 -18.03 21.14 4.17
N ALA A 523 -17.18 22.05 4.67
CA ALA A 523 -17.50 23.47 4.79
C ALA A 523 -17.74 24.15 3.43
N SER A 524 -17.21 23.60 2.33
CA SER A 524 -17.53 24.09 0.97
C SER A 524 -18.94 23.73 0.49
N ARG A 525 -19.56 22.71 1.08
CA ARG A 525 -20.88 22.16 0.70
C ARG A 525 -21.95 22.38 1.78
N ALA A 526 -21.52 22.80 2.97
CA ALA A 526 -22.36 22.96 4.12
C ALA A 526 -21.97 24.14 5.00
N THR A 527 -22.97 24.86 5.51
CA THR A 527 -22.76 25.72 6.67
C THR A 527 -22.32 24.85 7.84
N VAL A 528 -21.19 25.19 8.45
CA VAL A 528 -20.67 24.52 9.65
C VAL A 528 -20.17 25.60 10.61
N SER A 529 -20.84 25.76 11.73
CA SER A 529 -20.43 26.65 12.82
C SER A 529 -19.13 26.16 13.47
N SER A 530 -18.47 27.04 14.21
CA SER A 530 -17.26 26.72 14.98
C SER A 530 -17.49 25.54 15.93
N ASP A 531 -18.65 25.50 16.59
CA ASP A 531 -18.95 24.53 17.64
C ASP A 531 -19.21 23.15 17.04
N VAL A 532 -19.96 23.09 15.93
CA VAL A 532 -20.19 21.85 15.18
C VAL A 532 -18.89 21.34 14.56
N ARG A 533 -18.06 22.23 14.01
CA ARG A 533 -16.74 21.87 13.49
C ARG A 533 -15.85 21.29 14.61
N ALA A 534 -15.77 21.95 15.76
CA ALA A 534 -14.98 21.48 16.90
C ALA A 534 -15.46 20.10 17.37
N ALA A 535 -16.78 19.90 17.51
CA ALA A 535 -17.33 18.60 17.89
C ALA A 535 -16.93 17.48 16.90
N LEU A 536 -17.01 17.74 15.59
CA LEU A 536 -16.63 16.78 14.54
C LEU A 536 -15.13 16.47 14.49
N VAL A 537 -14.27 17.42 14.85
CA VAL A 537 -12.81 17.22 14.92
C VAL A 537 -12.42 16.47 16.19
N GLU A 538 -12.99 16.85 17.34
CA GLU A 538 -12.51 16.37 18.64
C GLU A 538 -13.12 15.03 19.08
N THR A 539 -14.26 14.63 18.53
CA THR A 539 -14.93 13.37 18.93
C THR A 539 -14.34 12.19 18.17
N PRO A 540 -13.67 11.21 18.79
CA PRO A 540 -12.96 10.12 18.10
C PRO A 540 -13.89 9.21 17.27
N ARG A 541 -14.16 9.59 16.01
CA ARG A 541 -15.10 8.89 15.12
C ARG A 541 -14.65 7.46 14.84
N GLU A 542 -13.33 7.27 14.77
CA GLU A 542 -12.64 5.99 14.64
C GLU A 542 -13.05 4.97 15.70
N LEU A 543 -13.32 5.39 16.95
CA LEU A 543 -13.70 4.48 18.03
C LEU A 543 -15.16 4.01 17.91
N HIS A 544 -15.99 4.75 17.18
CA HIS A 544 -17.38 4.39 16.92
C HIS A 544 -17.57 3.59 15.63
N ALA A 545 -16.52 3.42 14.83
CA ALA A 545 -16.51 2.68 13.57
C ALA A 545 -15.95 1.25 13.74
N PRO A 546 -16.15 0.34 12.76
CA PRO A 546 -15.40 -0.92 12.71
C PRO A 546 -13.88 -0.69 12.61
N LEU A 547 -13.10 -1.63 13.14
CA LEU A 547 -11.62 -1.58 13.15
C LEU A 547 -10.97 -1.43 11.77
N ASP A 548 -11.61 -1.97 10.73
CA ASP A 548 -11.20 -1.92 9.33
C ASP A 548 -11.74 -0.69 8.59
N ALA A 549 -12.16 0.35 9.33
CA ALA A 549 -12.70 1.58 8.78
C ALA A 549 -12.02 2.82 9.36
N LEU A 550 -10.79 2.70 9.87
CA LEU A 550 -10.01 3.82 10.42
C LEU A 550 -9.84 4.94 9.39
N ARG A 551 -9.45 4.60 8.14
CA ARG A 551 -9.32 5.60 7.06
C ARG A 551 -10.66 6.14 6.58
N ALA A 552 -11.73 5.36 6.66
CA ALA A 552 -13.07 5.85 6.32
C ALA A 552 -13.60 6.81 7.40
N SER A 553 -13.24 6.58 8.67
CA SER A 553 -13.62 7.41 9.82
C SER A 553 -13.18 8.87 9.69
N THR A 554 -12.09 9.12 8.98
CA THR A 554 -11.58 10.49 8.79
C THR A 554 -12.22 11.24 7.63
N ARG A 555 -12.92 10.54 6.73
CA ARG A 555 -13.48 11.10 5.50
C ARG A 555 -14.98 11.35 5.62
N ASP A 556 -15.48 12.25 4.79
CA ASP A 556 -16.91 12.56 4.71
C ASP A 556 -17.71 11.47 3.95
N VAL A 557 -17.76 10.28 4.53
CA VAL A 557 -18.46 9.11 4.00
C VAL A 557 -19.28 8.44 5.09
N ALA A 558 -20.40 7.80 4.75
CA ALA A 558 -21.10 6.92 5.68
C ALA A 558 -20.33 5.59 5.84
N ILE A 559 -20.25 5.07 7.07
CA ILE A 559 -19.47 3.89 7.42
C ILE A 559 -20.41 2.82 7.95
N ALA A 560 -20.52 1.70 7.24
CA ALA A 560 -21.33 0.57 7.68
C ALA A 560 -20.84 0.03 9.02
N LEU A 561 -21.75 -0.20 9.96
CA LEU A 561 -21.46 -0.72 11.30
C LEU A 561 -21.47 -2.25 11.37
N ASP A 562 -21.99 -2.89 10.32
CA ASP A 562 -22.12 -4.33 10.09
C ASP A 562 -22.04 -4.65 8.58
N GLY A 563 -22.04 -5.94 8.23
CA GLY A 563 -21.97 -6.39 6.83
C GLY A 563 -23.24 -6.15 5.99
N SER A 564 -24.36 -5.80 6.61
CA SER A 564 -25.61 -5.50 5.90
C SER A 564 -25.68 -4.06 5.40
N GLY A 565 -24.93 -3.15 6.05
CA GLY A 565 -25.01 -1.72 5.79
C GLY A 565 -26.33 -1.08 6.24
N ALA A 566 -27.15 -1.80 7.03
CA ALA A 566 -28.42 -1.30 7.54
C ALA A 566 -28.25 -0.28 8.68
N ALA A 567 -27.07 -0.23 9.32
CA ALA A 567 -26.69 0.78 10.28
C ALA A 567 -25.33 1.38 9.88
N THR A 568 -25.19 2.70 10.07
CA THR A 568 -23.94 3.41 9.75
C THR A 568 -23.57 4.43 10.82
N VAL A 569 -22.26 4.72 10.95
CA VAL A 569 -21.85 6.07 11.33
C VAL A 569 -22.05 6.97 10.11
N SER A 570 -22.97 7.92 10.18
CA SER A 570 -23.32 8.79 9.04
C SER A 570 -22.13 9.64 8.58
N ALA A 571 -22.21 10.17 7.36
CA ALA A 571 -21.22 11.11 6.83
C ALA A 571 -21.15 12.39 7.69
N MET A 572 -19.99 13.05 7.72
CA MET A 572 -19.78 14.23 8.57
C MET A 572 -20.66 15.41 8.16
N HIS A 573 -20.88 15.62 6.86
CA HIS A 573 -21.80 16.65 6.37
C HIS A 573 -23.24 16.39 6.83
N ALA A 574 -23.64 15.13 6.97
CA ALA A 574 -24.98 14.76 7.41
C ALA A 574 -25.22 15.21 8.86
N TYR A 575 -24.26 14.93 9.75
CA TYR A 575 -24.28 15.42 11.13
C TYR A 575 -24.24 16.95 11.18
N ALA A 576 -23.31 17.58 10.44
CA ALA A 576 -23.18 19.03 10.44
C ALA A 576 -24.50 19.72 10.06
N ARG A 577 -25.09 19.32 8.94
CA ARG A 577 -26.38 19.87 8.48
C ARG A 577 -27.51 19.62 9.49
N THR A 578 -27.58 18.42 10.05
CA THR A 578 -28.63 18.07 11.00
C THR A 578 -28.55 18.92 12.26
N TYR A 579 -27.35 19.16 12.79
CA TYR A 579 -27.16 19.90 14.02
C TYR A 579 -27.28 21.42 13.85
N GLU A 580 -26.84 21.97 12.71
CA GLU A 580 -27.10 23.37 12.35
C GLU A 580 -28.61 23.66 12.23
N LEU A 581 -29.34 22.77 11.56
CA LEU A 581 -30.79 22.91 11.41
C LEU A 581 -31.53 22.68 12.72
N ALA A 582 -31.04 21.78 13.58
CA ALA A 582 -31.61 21.57 14.91
C ALA A 582 -31.33 22.75 15.85
N GLN A 583 -30.36 23.62 15.52
CA GLN A 583 -29.92 24.75 16.33
C GLN A 583 -29.59 24.32 17.76
N ILE A 584 -28.75 23.28 17.89
CA ILE A 584 -28.35 22.73 19.20
C ILE A 584 -27.66 23.82 20.03
N ARG A 585 -28.07 23.97 21.30
CA ARG A 585 -27.54 24.99 22.22
C ARG A 585 -26.94 24.34 23.46
N ALA A 586 -25.99 25.03 24.08
CA ALA A 586 -25.51 24.67 25.41
C ALA A 586 -26.68 24.58 26.42
N GLY A 587 -26.65 23.56 27.27
CA GLY A 587 -27.70 23.24 28.25
C GLY A 587 -28.92 22.51 27.69
N ALA A 588 -29.01 22.27 26.37
CA ALA A 588 -30.17 21.64 25.77
C ALA A 588 -30.30 20.14 26.12
N ARG A 589 -31.55 19.67 26.15
CA ARG A 589 -31.92 18.26 26.25
C ARG A 589 -32.23 17.73 24.86
N VAL A 590 -31.40 16.80 24.35
CA VAL A 590 -31.49 16.31 22.98
C VAL A 590 -31.73 14.81 22.94
N LEU A 591 -32.70 14.40 22.12
CA LEU A 591 -32.97 13.00 21.81
C LEU A 591 -32.37 12.66 20.43
N ASP A 592 -31.52 11.63 20.38
CA ASP A 592 -30.85 11.14 19.17
C ASP A 592 -31.40 9.76 18.81
N LEU A 593 -32.26 9.69 17.78
CA LEU A 593 -32.96 8.49 17.36
C LEU A 593 -32.21 7.80 16.21
N GLY A 594 -31.89 6.51 16.35
CA GLY A 594 -31.03 5.80 15.39
C GLY A 594 -29.54 6.08 15.64
N ALA A 595 -29.14 6.05 16.91
CA ALA A 595 -27.82 6.49 17.35
C ALA A 595 -26.67 5.56 16.92
N GLY A 596 -26.94 4.33 16.46
CA GLY A 596 -25.93 3.35 16.11
C GLY A 596 -25.00 3.05 17.28
N THR A 597 -23.69 3.23 17.08
CA THR A 597 -22.66 3.12 18.13
C THR A 597 -22.52 4.38 18.99
N GLY A 598 -23.39 5.38 18.83
CA GLY A 598 -23.41 6.59 19.66
C GLY A 598 -22.47 7.70 19.22
N TYR A 599 -21.94 7.69 17.99
CA TYR A 599 -21.09 8.80 17.52
C TYR A 599 -21.85 10.13 17.49
N GLY A 600 -23.06 10.15 16.93
CA GLY A 600 -23.93 11.33 16.93
C GLY A 600 -24.27 11.79 18.36
N THR A 601 -24.56 10.84 19.24
CA THR A 601 -24.80 11.09 20.66
C THR A 601 -23.60 11.76 21.34
N ALA A 602 -22.36 11.33 21.03
CA ALA A 602 -21.14 11.94 21.54
C ALA A 602 -20.91 13.36 21.01
N LEU A 603 -21.18 13.59 19.72
CA LEU A 603 -21.12 14.93 19.12
C LEU A 603 -22.08 15.89 19.83
N LEU A 604 -23.33 15.48 20.01
CA LEU A 604 -24.35 16.26 20.70
C LEU A 604 -23.97 16.52 22.16
N ALA A 605 -23.38 15.54 22.84
CA ALA A 605 -22.94 15.68 24.23
C ALA A 605 -21.90 16.79 24.39
N ARG A 606 -21.01 16.97 23.41
CA ARG A 606 -20.09 18.13 23.36
C ARG A 606 -20.83 19.43 23.12
N LEU A 607 -21.72 19.46 22.12
CA LEU A 607 -22.47 20.67 21.73
C LEU A 607 -23.35 21.23 22.85
N VAL A 608 -24.02 20.36 23.61
CA VAL A 608 -24.87 20.80 24.72
C VAL A 608 -24.09 21.10 25.99
N GLY A 609 -22.81 20.69 26.06
CA GLY A 609 -21.96 20.89 27.23
C GLY A 609 -22.45 20.16 28.49
N PRO A 610 -21.71 20.27 29.61
CA PRO A 610 -21.92 19.47 30.81
C PRO A 610 -23.28 19.69 31.52
N THR A 611 -23.96 20.81 31.23
CA THR A 611 -25.28 21.13 31.79
C THR A 611 -26.45 20.62 30.95
N GLY A 612 -26.19 20.20 29.71
CA GLY A 612 -27.19 19.59 28.84
C GLY A 612 -27.42 18.12 29.15
N LEU A 613 -28.28 17.48 28.35
CA LEU A 613 -28.56 16.04 28.45
C LEU A 613 -28.78 15.47 27.06
N VAL A 614 -28.11 14.37 26.73
CA VAL A 614 -28.30 13.65 25.47
C VAL A 614 -28.69 12.20 25.72
N ARG A 615 -29.72 11.74 25.02
CA ARG A 615 -30.12 10.33 25.01
C ARG A 615 -30.11 9.79 23.58
N GLY A 616 -29.19 8.89 23.31
CA GLY A 616 -29.16 8.07 22.10
C GLY A 616 -30.07 6.85 22.25
N VAL A 617 -30.82 6.55 21.20
CA VAL A 617 -31.72 5.38 21.10
C VAL A 617 -31.32 4.59 19.86
N GLU A 618 -31.01 3.32 20.03
CA GLU A 618 -30.65 2.42 18.93
C GLU A 618 -31.47 1.14 19.00
N LEU A 619 -31.97 0.69 17.85
CA LEU A 619 -32.82 -0.50 17.73
C LEU A 619 -32.03 -1.77 18.05
N ASP A 620 -30.78 -1.86 17.62
CA ASP A 620 -29.93 -3.04 17.80
C ASP A 620 -29.18 -3.02 19.15
N PRO A 621 -29.52 -3.93 20.09
CA PRO A 621 -28.85 -4.02 21.38
C PRO A 621 -27.34 -4.31 21.28
N ALA A 622 -26.87 -4.97 20.22
CA ALA A 622 -25.45 -5.26 20.02
C ALA A 622 -24.66 -3.99 19.71
N LEU A 623 -25.24 -3.05 18.94
CA LEU A 623 -24.64 -1.74 18.70
C LEU A 623 -24.59 -0.90 19.98
N VAL A 624 -25.63 -0.96 20.81
CA VAL A 624 -25.65 -0.31 22.14
C VAL A 624 -24.57 -0.89 23.05
N ALA A 625 -24.43 -2.21 23.11
CA ALA A 625 -23.41 -2.87 23.92
C ALA A 625 -21.99 -2.45 23.50
N ARG A 626 -21.77 -2.21 22.19
CA ARG A 626 -20.50 -1.69 21.66
C ARG A 626 -20.31 -0.20 21.93
N GLY A 627 -21.36 0.62 21.80
CA GLY A 627 -21.28 2.09 21.88
C GLY A 627 -21.35 2.68 23.29
N ALA A 628 -22.12 2.08 24.19
CA ALA A 628 -22.35 2.62 25.53
C ALA A 628 -21.06 2.82 26.37
N PRO A 629 -20.05 1.94 26.31
CA PRO A 629 -18.76 2.19 26.97
C PRO A 629 -18.05 3.45 26.48
N LEU A 630 -18.14 3.77 25.18
CA LEU A 630 -17.50 4.95 24.57
C LEU A 630 -18.10 6.26 25.09
N LEU A 631 -19.37 6.24 25.48
CA LEU A 631 -20.07 7.40 26.03
C LEU A 631 -19.80 7.65 27.51
N ARG A 632 -19.10 6.76 28.22
CA ARG A 632 -18.77 6.95 29.64
C ARG A 632 -17.89 8.18 29.90
N ALA A 633 -17.21 8.67 28.87
CA ALA A 633 -16.47 9.94 28.93
C ALA A 633 -17.41 11.17 29.08
N PHE A 634 -18.72 11.01 28.84
CA PHE A 634 -19.71 12.07 28.87
C PHE A 634 -20.74 11.82 29.98
N ALA A 635 -20.64 12.55 31.09
CA ALA A 635 -21.59 12.45 32.21
C ALA A 635 -23.03 12.86 31.81
N ASN A 636 -23.16 13.62 30.74
CA ASN A 636 -24.40 14.16 30.20
C ASN A 636 -24.98 13.33 29.04
N ALA A 637 -24.43 12.15 28.71
CA ALA A 637 -24.88 11.33 27.59
C ALA A 637 -25.21 9.89 28.01
N SER A 638 -26.20 9.29 27.35
CA SER A 638 -26.54 7.87 27.52
C SER A 638 -26.97 7.26 26.19
N LEU A 639 -26.66 5.97 25.97
CA LEU A 639 -27.13 5.19 24.82
C LEU A 639 -27.92 3.99 25.33
N ILE A 640 -29.14 3.82 24.82
CA ILE A 640 -30.07 2.76 25.24
C ILE A 640 -30.60 1.99 24.04
N ALA A 641 -30.93 0.72 24.27
CA ALA A 641 -31.62 -0.10 23.28
C ALA A 641 -33.12 0.26 23.29
N GLY A 642 -33.68 0.54 22.12
CA GLY A 642 -35.09 0.92 21.99
C GLY A 642 -35.53 1.16 20.56
N ASP A 643 -36.82 1.01 20.32
CA ASP A 643 -37.43 1.35 19.03
C ASP A 643 -37.75 2.85 18.98
N ALA A 644 -37.20 3.56 18.00
CA ALA A 644 -37.46 4.97 17.76
C ALA A 644 -38.93 5.25 17.44
N PHE A 645 -39.67 4.28 16.90
CA PHE A 645 -41.10 4.36 16.61
C PHE A 645 -41.99 4.01 17.81
N LEU A 646 -41.42 3.76 18.99
CA LEU A 646 -42.18 3.50 20.21
C LEU A 646 -41.72 4.47 21.32
N GLU A 647 -42.54 5.48 21.61
CA GLU A 647 -42.22 6.50 22.63
C GLU A 647 -41.82 5.91 24.00
N ALA A 648 -42.46 4.82 24.40
CA ALA A 648 -42.17 4.13 25.66
C ALA A 648 -40.73 3.59 25.75
N SER A 649 -40.04 3.43 24.62
CA SER A 649 -38.65 2.93 24.56
C SER A 649 -37.62 3.96 25.00
N TRP A 650 -37.94 5.26 24.95
CA TRP A 650 -36.93 6.31 25.13
C TRP A 650 -37.30 7.42 26.12
N GLN A 651 -38.51 7.42 26.65
CA GLN A 651 -38.93 8.26 27.77
C GLN A 651 -38.04 8.06 29.02
N VAL A 652 -37.73 9.17 29.72
CA VAL A 652 -37.10 9.15 31.05
C VAL A 652 -38.22 9.35 32.08
N ASP A 653 -38.30 8.49 33.09
CA ASP A 653 -39.32 8.41 34.15
C ASP A 653 -40.68 7.78 33.80
N ARG A 654 -40.90 6.54 34.26
CA ARG A 654 -42.19 5.82 34.19
C ARG A 654 -43.21 6.25 35.26
N GLY A 655 -43.15 7.49 35.78
CA GLY A 655 -43.97 7.86 36.95
C GLY A 655 -44.32 9.32 37.20
N ARG A 656 -43.63 10.31 36.60
CA ARG A 656 -43.97 11.75 36.71
C ARG A 656 -43.56 12.47 35.43
N ALA A 657 -44.41 13.40 34.98
CA ALA A 657 -44.28 14.35 33.85
C ALA A 657 -43.29 13.98 32.71
N ARG A 658 -43.84 13.78 31.50
CA ARG A 658 -43.13 13.55 30.22
C ARG A 658 -41.80 14.33 30.13
N ALA A 659 -40.69 13.64 29.85
CA ALA A 659 -39.40 14.28 29.67
C ALA A 659 -39.49 15.31 28.53
N ARG A 660 -39.21 16.58 28.83
CA ARG A 660 -39.18 17.65 27.83
C ARG A 660 -37.84 17.64 27.11
N TRP A 661 -37.88 17.55 25.79
CA TRP A 661 -36.72 17.67 24.89
C TRP A 661 -36.75 19.05 24.23
N ASP A 662 -35.57 19.61 24.00
CA ASP A 662 -35.40 20.86 23.25
C ASP A 662 -35.20 20.57 21.75
N ALA A 663 -34.58 19.43 21.43
CA ALA A 663 -34.42 18.94 20.07
C ALA A 663 -34.54 17.42 19.98
N VAL A 664 -35.07 16.94 18.85
CA VAL A 664 -35.11 15.53 18.46
C VAL A 664 -34.45 15.43 17.09
N VAL A 665 -33.36 14.66 16.99
CA VAL A 665 -32.66 14.42 15.74
C VAL A 665 -32.78 12.94 15.36
N VAL A 666 -32.96 12.66 14.08
CA VAL A 666 -33.17 11.30 13.57
C VAL A 666 -32.05 10.92 12.60
N GLY A 667 -31.29 9.88 12.95
CA GLY A 667 -30.16 9.33 12.21
C GLY A 667 -30.51 8.31 11.13
N PHE A 668 -31.77 8.23 10.72
CA PHE A 668 -32.26 7.38 9.63
C PHE A 668 -33.34 8.10 8.83
N ALA A 669 -33.53 7.68 7.58
CA ALA A 669 -34.55 8.23 6.70
C ALA A 669 -35.86 7.44 6.74
N VAL A 670 -36.98 8.16 6.66
CA VAL A 670 -38.33 7.61 6.54
C VAL A 670 -38.92 7.95 5.18
N ALA A 671 -39.78 7.07 4.65
CA ALA A 671 -40.55 7.41 3.44
C ALA A 671 -41.51 8.57 3.71
N GLU A 672 -42.22 8.49 4.84
CA GLU A 672 -43.11 9.52 5.36
C GLU A 672 -42.91 9.65 6.87
N ILE A 673 -43.01 10.88 7.39
CA ILE A 673 -42.86 11.17 8.81
C ILE A 673 -44.13 10.68 9.53
N PRO A 674 -44.04 9.75 10.49
CA PRO A 674 -45.21 9.29 11.23
C PRO A 674 -45.87 10.46 11.98
N PRO A 675 -47.20 10.65 11.91
CA PRO A 675 -47.89 11.75 12.58
C PRO A 675 -47.59 11.83 14.09
N GLU A 676 -47.35 10.67 14.72
CA GLU A 676 -47.08 10.52 16.15
C GLU A 676 -45.78 11.24 16.55
N PHE A 677 -44.79 11.34 15.66
CA PHE A 677 -43.53 12.07 15.94
C PHE A 677 -43.81 13.55 16.27
N PHE A 678 -44.83 14.15 15.64
CA PHE A 678 -45.22 15.53 15.90
C PHE A 678 -45.89 15.71 17.27
N GLU A 679 -46.54 14.67 17.78
CA GLU A 679 -47.11 14.65 19.13
C GLU A 679 -46.03 14.38 20.18
N TRP A 680 -45.11 13.47 19.88
CA TRP A 680 -44.00 13.05 20.74
C TRP A 680 -42.96 14.14 20.97
N MET A 681 -42.64 14.91 19.93
CA MET A 681 -41.68 16.01 20.03
C MET A 681 -42.13 17.15 20.96
N GLY A 682 -43.44 17.28 21.24
CA GLY A 682 -43.94 18.40 22.05
C GLY A 682 -43.55 19.76 21.44
N ASP A 683 -42.86 20.61 22.22
CA ASP A 683 -42.32 21.91 21.76
C ASP A 683 -40.90 21.82 21.15
N ALA A 684 -40.29 20.63 21.07
CA ALA A 684 -38.92 20.45 20.57
C ALA A 684 -38.78 20.84 19.08
N THR A 685 -37.55 21.07 18.62
CA THR A 685 -37.25 21.08 17.18
C THR A 685 -36.99 19.65 16.70
N LEU A 686 -37.75 19.17 15.70
CA LEU A 686 -37.50 17.87 15.05
C LEU A 686 -36.70 18.08 13.77
N VAL A 687 -35.62 17.32 13.59
CA VAL A 687 -34.89 17.22 12.33
C VAL A 687 -34.83 15.76 11.89
N ILE A 688 -35.46 15.46 10.75
CA ILE A 688 -35.62 14.09 10.24
C ILE A 688 -35.38 14.01 8.73
N PRO A 689 -34.54 13.06 8.25
CA PRO A 689 -34.41 12.78 6.83
C PRO A 689 -35.67 12.10 6.28
N ARG A 690 -36.20 12.61 5.15
CA ARG A 690 -37.36 12.05 4.45
C ARG A 690 -37.04 11.75 3.00
N GLY A 691 -37.50 10.58 2.52
CA GLY A 691 -37.44 10.19 1.11
C GLY A 691 -36.65 8.90 0.85
N PRO A 692 -36.72 8.36 -0.38
CA PRO A 692 -36.00 7.15 -0.75
C PRO A 692 -34.50 7.43 -0.89
N ARG A 693 -33.69 6.36 -0.82
CA ARG A 693 -32.24 6.45 -0.98
C ARG A 693 -31.87 7.22 -2.25
N GLY A 694 -30.89 8.11 -2.14
CA GLY A 694 -30.47 9.00 -3.23
C GLY A 694 -31.37 10.22 -3.46
N ALA A 695 -32.55 10.33 -2.86
CA ALA A 695 -33.45 11.49 -3.00
C ALA A 695 -33.93 12.08 -1.66
N GLN A 696 -33.27 11.72 -0.57
CA GLN A 696 -33.59 12.18 0.78
C GLN A 696 -33.36 13.69 0.96
N ARG A 697 -34.23 14.32 1.76
CA ARG A 697 -34.12 15.72 2.20
C ARG A 697 -34.25 15.82 3.72
N LEU A 698 -33.56 16.77 4.33
CA LEU A 698 -33.78 17.07 5.75
C LEU A 698 -35.08 17.86 5.93
N VAL A 699 -35.94 17.39 6.82
CA VAL A 699 -37.17 18.08 7.22
C VAL A 699 -36.99 18.63 8.62
N VAL A 700 -37.27 19.92 8.78
CA VAL A 700 -37.28 20.60 10.08
C VAL A 700 -38.71 20.93 10.45
N ALA A 701 -39.16 20.45 11.60
CA ALA A 701 -40.48 20.77 12.15
C ALA A 701 -40.35 21.51 13.48
N ARG A 702 -41.10 22.61 13.64
CA ARG A 702 -41.13 23.43 14.86
C ARG A 702 -42.53 23.94 15.13
N ARG A 703 -42.94 24.03 16.40
CA ARG A 703 -44.19 24.70 16.78
C ARG A 703 -44.01 26.21 16.77
N VAL A 704 -44.89 26.93 16.09
CA VAL A 704 -44.87 28.39 16.01
C VAL A 704 -45.92 28.96 16.95
N ARG A 705 -45.50 29.64 18.01
CA ARG A 705 -46.40 30.42 18.88
C ARG A 705 -46.51 31.85 18.33
N ALA A 706 -47.72 32.28 18.00
CA ALA A 706 -47.97 33.66 17.59
C ALA A 706 -47.76 34.61 18.78
N ARG A 707 -47.10 35.76 18.57
CA ARG A 707 -47.03 36.83 19.59
C ARG A 707 -48.45 37.36 19.83
N GLY A 708 -48.98 37.14 21.04
CA GLY A 708 -50.21 37.80 21.52
C GLY A 708 -51.47 36.95 21.66
N GLN A 709 -51.44 35.64 21.43
CA GLN A 709 -52.59 34.78 21.76
C GLN A 709 -52.42 34.14 23.14
N GLY A 710 -53.28 34.56 24.06
CA GLY A 710 -53.46 33.95 25.37
C GLY A 710 -53.99 32.51 25.26
N LEU A 711 -53.68 31.74 26.29
CA LEU A 711 -54.01 30.34 26.48
C LEU A 711 -55.50 30.05 26.24
N GLU A 712 -55.81 29.13 25.33
CA GLU A 712 -56.91 28.16 25.48
C GLU A 712 -56.78 27.00 24.47
N GLY A 713 -56.46 25.81 24.98
CA GLY A 713 -56.80 24.48 24.43
C GLY A 713 -56.14 23.96 23.14
N ALA A 714 -55.75 24.80 22.18
CA ALA A 714 -55.26 24.33 20.88
C ALA A 714 -53.73 24.24 20.82
N ALA A 715 -53.20 23.09 20.35
CA ALA A 715 -51.77 22.92 20.12
C ALA A 715 -51.28 23.91 19.05
N ALA A 716 -50.18 24.62 19.32
CA ALA A 716 -49.61 25.58 18.38
C ALA A 716 -49.29 24.92 17.02
N PRO A 717 -49.53 25.63 15.89
CA PRO A 717 -49.35 25.07 14.55
C PRO A 717 -47.88 24.69 14.32
N ILE A 718 -47.68 23.61 13.56
CA ILE A 718 -46.35 23.11 13.19
C ILE A 718 -45.96 23.71 11.85
N ARG A 719 -44.80 24.38 11.82
CA ARG A 719 -44.15 24.81 10.59
C ARG A 719 -43.16 23.73 10.17
N ILE A 720 -43.30 23.26 8.94
CA ILE A 720 -42.45 22.25 8.32
C ILE A 720 -41.65 22.92 7.21
N GLU A 721 -40.35 22.69 7.20
CA GLU A 721 -39.43 23.20 6.19
C GLU A 721 -38.60 22.06 5.64
N GLU A 722 -38.49 21.96 4.30
CA GLU A 722 -37.58 21.02 3.65
C GLU A 722 -36.29 21.73 3.25
N HIS A 723 -35.17 21.09 3.56
CA HIS A 723 -33.82 21.63 3.37
C HIS A 723 -33.04 20.77 2.36
N ASP A 724 -31.73 20.95 2.34
CA ASP A 724 -30.78 20.31 1.41
C ASP A 724 -30.88 18.78 1.40
N ARG A 725 -30.38 18.18 0.32
CA ARG A 725 -30.26 16.72 0.19
C ARG A 725 -29.17 16.21 1.12
N VAL A 726 -29.45 15.10 1.77
CA VAL A 726 -28.52 14.34 2.63
C VAL A 726 -28.74 12.86 2.39
N GLU A 727 -27.80 12.00 2.78
CA GLU A 727 -28.00 10.55 2.73
C GLU A 727 -27.79 9.91 4.11
N TYR A 728 -28.81 9.19 4.56
CA TYR A 728 -28.89 8.36 5.74
C TYR A 728 -29.42 6.96 5.38
N VAL A 729 -29.16 5.97 6.23
CA VAL A 729 -29.77 4.64 6.13
C VAL A 729 -31.30 4.72 6.26
N LEU A 730 -32.03 3.79 5.65
CA LEU A 730 -33.49 3.73 5.76
C LEU A 730 -33.90 3.12 7.11
N ALA A 731 -35.03 3.58 7.65
CA ALA A 731 -35.62 3.04 8.87
C ALA A 731 -35.88 1.52 8.76
N ARG A 732 -35.49 0.78 9.80
CA ARG A 732 -35.86 -0.63 9.99
C ARG A 732 -37.22 -0.67 10.71
N ARG A 733 -38.23 -1.31 10.11
CA ARG A 733 -39.59 -1.44 10.70
C ARG A 733 -39.89 -2.81 11.30
N GLU A 734 -38.94 -3.73 11.33
CA GLU A 734 -39.13 -5.08 11.87
C GLU A 734 -38.04 -5.41 12.90
N VAL A 735 -38.47 -5.78 14.11
CA VAL A 735 -37.67 -6.55 15.07
C VAL A 735 -37.43 -7.91 14.41
N PRO A 736 -36.19 -8.43 14.30
CA PRO A 736 -36.00 -9.82 13.89
C PRO A 736 -36.82 -10.70 14.85
N GLU A 737 -37.64 -11.62 14.33
CA GLU A 737 -38.27 -12.63 15.18
C GLU A 737 -37.21 -13.21 16.12
N PRO A 738 -37.48 -13.33 17.44
CA PRO A 738 -36.60 -14.12 18.28
C PRO A 738 -36.53 -15.50 17.63
N ALA A 739 -35.32 -15.97 17.36
CA ALA A 739 -35.09 -17.29 16.79
C ALA A 739 -36.03 -18.29 17.49
N PRO A 740 -36.75 -19.15 16.75
CA PRO A 740 -37.75 -20.02 17.35
C PRO A 740 -37.13 -20.74 18.53
N ALA A 741 -37.85 -20.72 19.66
CA ALA A 741 -37.45 -21.43 20.86
C ALA A 741 -37.12 -22.87 20.44
N ARG A 742 -35.86 -23.28 20.64
CA ARG A 742 -35.38 -24.62 20.33
C ARG A 742 -36.41 -25.60 20.88
N THR A 743 -37.02 -26.36 19.99
CA THR A 743 -37.92 -27.43 20.40
C THR A 743 -37.06 -28.52 21.07
N GLU A 744 -37.63 -29.36 21.93
CA GLU A 744 -36.90 -30.51 22.49
C GLU A 744 -36.36 -31.45 21.39
N ALA A 745 -36.89 -31.36 20.16
CA ALA A 745 -36.33 -32.02 18.98
C ALA A 745 -35.00 -31.40 18.48
N ASP A 746 -34.71 -30.14 18.81
CA ASP A 746 -33.41 -29.49 18.55
C ASP A 746 -32.39 -29.73 19.67
N ALA A 747 -32.82 -30.26 20.83
CA ALA A 747 -31.93 -30.64 21.93
C ALA A 747 -31.31 -32.03 21.73
N GLU A 748 -32.01 -32.96 21.05
CA GLU A 748 -31.42 -34.25 20.65
C GLU A 748 -30.45 -34.14 19.45
N ALA A 749 -30.49 -33.04 18.69
CA ALA A 749 -29.48 -32.76 17.67
C ALA A 749 -28.18 -32.14 18.24
N ALA A 750 -28.15 -31.77 19.52
CA ALA A 750 -27.00 -31.15 20.19
C ALA A 750 -26.07 -32.15 20.91
N HIS A 751 -26.41 -33.44 20.92
CA HIS A 751 -25.56 -34.50 21.46
C HIS A 751 -25.32 -35.63 20.45
N VAL A 752 -24.75 -35.27 19.31
CA VAL A 752 -23.91 -36.20 18.53
C VAL A 752 -22.58 -35.50 18.28
N VAL A 753 -21.55 -35.98 18.97
CA VAL A 753 -20.15 -35.70 18.65
C VAL A 753 -19.89 -36.27 17.24
N ALA A 754 -19.88 -35.40 16.23
CA ALA A 754 -19.42 -35.74 14.90
C ALA A 754 -17.91 -35.41 14.77
N PRO A 755 -17.10 -36.32 14.20
CA PRO A 755 -15.66 -36.14 14.00
C PRO A 755 -15.37 -35.10 12.90
N PRO A 756 -14.14 -34.57 12.79
CA PRO A 756 -13.88 -33.36 12.00
C PRO A 756 -14.05 -33.59 10.48
N GLY A 757 -15.05 -32.90 9.90
CA GLY A 757 -15.41 -32.95 8.49
C GLY A 757 -15.19 -31.61 7.77
N LYS A 758 -14.27 -31.63 6.80
CA LYS A 758 -13.75 -30.58 5.91
C LYS A 758 -14.80 -29.78 5.12
N VAL A 759 -14.78 -28.45 5.23
CA VAL A 759 -15.16 -27.55 4.12
C VAL A 759 -13.93 -27.42 3.20
N ARG A 760 -14.08 -27.76 1.92
CA ARG A 760 -13.01 -27.66 0.91
C ARG A 760 -12.88 -26.21 0.43
N LEU A 761 -11.87 -25.52 0.93
CA LEU A 761 -11.13 -24.52 0.16
C LEU A 761 -10.28 -25.27 -0.90
N PRO A 762 -9.95 -24.68 -2.06
CA PRO A 762 -9.00 -25.31 -2.97
C PRO A 762 -7.63 -25.36 -2.30
N VAL A 763 -7.26 -26.55 -1.84
CA VAL A 763 -5.96 -26.84 -1.23
C VAL A 763 -4.99 -27.18 -2.35
N VAL A 764 -4.08 -26.27 -2.66
CA VAL A 764 -2.77 -26.61 -3.20
C VAL A 764 -1.99 -27.30 -2.08
N ARG A 765 -1.58 -28.55 -2.31
CA ARG A 765 -0.80 -29.34 -1.34
C ARG A 765 0.66 -28.92 -1.37
N ALA A 766 1.19 -28.49 -0.23
CA ALA A 766 2.62 -28.49 0.03
C ALA A 766 3.15 -29.94 0.15
N PRO A 767 4.34 -30.27 -0.38
CA PRO A 767 5.00 -31.51 -0.07
C PRO A 767 5.56 -31.46 1.38
N ARG A 768 5.66 -32.63 2.02
CA ARG A 768 6.36 -32.83 3.30
C ARG A 768 7.15 -34.14 3.20
N PRO A 769 8.13 -34.32 4.09
CA PRO A 769 9.46 -33.72 4.11
C PRO A 769 10.46 -34.45 3.20
#